data_AF-A0A7Y7TX40-F1
#
_entry.id   AF-A0A7Y7TX40-F1
#
_cell.length_a   1.000
_cell.length_b   1.000
_cell.length_c   1.000
_cell.angle_alpha   90.00
_cell.angle_beta   90.00
_cell.angle_gamma   90.00
#
_symmetry.space_group_name_H-M   'P 1'
#
loop_
_entity.id
_entity.type
_entity.pdbx_description
1 polymer ?
#
loop_
_entity_poly.entity_id
_entity_poly.type
_entity_poly.pdbx_seq_one_letter_code
_entity_poly.pdbx_strand_id
1 'polypeptide(L)'
;MKTIITLALCVVISLSLRAAGTLTYKFANPHIETYSPDNYLVFDVLVKANTGGTYLYASQVICNIALANFNTAIAPSVEKGFVDGTFDPPGPASAQVKYNATANYNSGNLNIAVLANNGFNGSAPASGAYAEVTTSWQKLCTVYCAISNTAGVAGISFQVAAMNGYQKYASGVGPLWSAYYYSPNIYEGYDLTDLYLARIFCGQWGWTQINGSVDWTTAVNTSVWDTTTVAALAGDVSHPNVLANGLRIHPNGRLKVPEGRSISCSGPTDIKEPRGLILAAGSTGRSQFLDNGTINYANNGTVEAQCFYPRNMWHYYCIPLESTAALPYLFVYMKYYQVSNHNYKYVVAPDSILSTKMLGYAMWATSSGQYTTSGLVTPIGKLNTGSITASLGYNGSDGYNLIGNPFPSALDLSSTGVNFGDCQPKAWFFNPSSNNYEVYLKAGGGTRTTSFCAAEQAFFVLANSATSFSVNNSARSINSVPFLKDGIELHDMLKLTASCDGNSDYDKSVIRFAPEASTSYDNDYDAYKLSGSYEAPQLFSLLDDQTKLSVNTQPWTDQNQVVKLGFSCGKNSNYTITADNFQSFNDNISIYLEDKLLNVTQDLRKNASYSFSANVGDQNDRFLIHVMNPTFGIGEIGMNSLQVYQSGGILYVRNADLGAQQGEIQVFDMLGQKVFQDKVYNSLLNSYSINLPMGYYLVRVISGNTFLTKKVLF
;
A
#
# COMPACT_ATOMS: atom_id res chain seq x y z
N MET A 1 -67.76 15.04 -72.59
CA MET A 1 -68.93 14.37 -72.01
C MET A 1 -68.41 13.15 -71.26
N LYS A 2 -68.50 13.06 -69.92
CA LYS A 2 -69.66 12.53 -69.16
C LYS A 2 -69.98 11.08 -69.65
N THR A 3 -69.98 9.98 -68.88
CA THR A 3 -70.19 9.74 -67.43
C THR A 3 -70.01 8.22 -67.09
N ILE A 4 -69.80 7.88 -65.79
CA ILE A 4 -70.13 6.62 -65.03
C ILE A 4 -69.10 5.47 -65.12
N ILE A 5 -68.20 5.26 -64.16
CA ILE A 5 -68.32 4.70 -62.78
C ILE A 5 -68.76 3.22 -62.75
N THR A 6 -67.80 2.31 -62.54
CA THR A 6 -68.04 1.03 -61.86
C THR A 6 -66.91 0.80 -60.87
N LEU A 7 -67.28 0.83 -59.59
CA LEU A 7 -66.42 0.71 -58.42
C LEU A 7 -66.10 -0.78 -58.22
N ALA A 8 -64.91 -1.24 -58.63
CA ALA A 8 -64.38 -2.52 -58.16
C ALA A 8 -63.63 -2.26 -56.85
N LEU A 9 -64.27 -2.64 -55.75
CA LEU A 9 -63.69 -2.66 -54.41
C LEU A 9 -62.57 -3.72 -54.37
N CYS A 10 -61.39 -3.39 -54.87
CA CYS A 10 -60.17 -4.12 -54.53
C CYS A 10 -59.90 -3.85 -53.05
N VAL A 11 -60.36 -4.78 -52.21
CA VAL A 11 -59.83 -4.98 -50.87
C VAL A 11 -58.36 -5.36 -51.04
N VAL A 12 -57.50 -4.35 -51.17
CA VAL A 12 -56.08 -4.48 -50.85
C VAL A 12 -56.06 -4.69 -49.34
N ILE A 13 -56.09 -5.95 -48.91
CA ILE A 13 -55.52 -6.30 -47.61
C ILE A 13 -54.08 -5.81 -47.71
N SER A 14 -53.81 -4.67 -47.10
CA SER A 14 -52.48 -4.34 -46.67
C SER A 14 -52.07 -5.47 -45.72
N LEU A 15 -51.42 -6.49 -46.27
CA LEU A 15 -50.42 -7.25 -45.54
C LEU A 15 -49.41 -6.21 -45.08
N SER A 16 -49.71 -5.58 -43.95
CA SER A 16 -48.71 -4.94 -43.14
C SER A 16 -47.67 -6.02 -42.91
N LEU A 17 -46.55 -5.91 -43.60
CA LEU A 17 -45.29 -6.50 -43.18
C LEU A 17 -45.03 -5.93 -41.79
N ARG A 18 -45.66 -6.53 -40.77
CA ARG A 18 -45.30 -6.29 -39.38
C ARG A 18 -43.85 -6.74 -39.29
N ALA A 19 -42.96 -5.81 -38.98
CA ALA A 19 -41.54 -6.10 -38.79
C ALA A 19 -41.41 -7.29 -37.83
N ALA A 20 -40.68 -8.33 -38.22
CA ALA A 20 -40.49 -9.52 -37.41
C ALA A 20 -39.81 -9.15 -36.08
N GLY A 21 -40.45 -9.46 -34.95
CA GLY A 21 -39.95 -9.05 -33.63
C GLY A 21 -38.69 -9.80 -33.20
N THR A 22 -37.58 -9.11 -32.96
CA THR A 22 -36.29 -9.68 -32.55
C THR A 22 -36.24 -10.06 -31.08
N LEU A 23 -35.73 -11.25 -30.80
CA LEU A 23 -35.39 -11.69 -29.45
C LEU A 23 -33.92 -11.39 -29.16
N THR A 24 -33.68 -10.86 -27.98
CA THR A 24 -32.36 -10.62 -27.44
C THR A 24 -32.14 -11.47 -26.20
N TYR A 25 -31.01 -12.16 -26.12
CA TYR A 25 -30.63 -13.03 -25.01
C TYR A 25 -29.39 -12.50 -24.28
N LYS A 26 -29.29 -12.79 -22.97
CA LYS A 26 -28.06 -12.61 -22.20
C LYS A 26 -27.97 -13.59 -21.04
N PHE A 27 -26.76 -13.85 -20.56
CA PHE A 27 -26.56 -14.49 -19.26
C PHE A 27 -26.60 -13.43 -18.15
N ALA A 28 -27.09 -13.81 -16.97
CA ALA A 28 -27.14 -12.94 -15.81
C ALA A 28 -27.00 -13.74 -14.51
N ASN A 29 -26.71 -13.03 -13.42
CA ASN A 29 -26.73 -13.55 -12.04
C ASN A 29 -25.94 -14.86 -11.83
N PRO A 30 -24.71 -15.02 -12.36
CA PRO A 30 -23.92 -16.21 -12.08
C PRO A 30 -23.52 -16.24 -10.60
N HIS A 31 -23.75 -17.37 -9.95
CA HIS A 31 -23.40 -17.60 -8.54
C HIS A 31 -23.23 -19.10 -8.27
N ILE A 32 -22.80 -19.42 -7.06
CA ILE A 32 -22.59 -20.80 -6.61
C ILE A 32 -23.65 -21.16 -5.58
N GLU A 33 -24.30 -22.30 -5.79
CA GLU A 33 -25.15 -22.94 -4.78
C GLU A 33 -24.57 -24.31 -4.41
N THR A 34 -24.56 -24.62 -3.11
CA THR A 34 -24.07 -25.88 -2.58
C THR A 34 -25.24 -26.75 -2.12
N TYR A 35 -25.42 -27.89 -2.77
CA TYR A 35 -26.33 -28.95 -2.36
C TYR A 35 -25.49 -30.17 -2.00
N SER A 36 -25.03 -30.23 -0.75
CA SER A 36 -24.06 -31.21 -0.29
C SER A 36 -24.42 -32.63 -0.77
N PRO A 37 -23.48 -33.35 -1.43
CA PRO A 37 -22.05 -33.04 -1.56
C PRO A 37 -21.66 -32.14 -2.74
N ASP A 38 -22.60 -31.79 -3.62
CA ASP A 38 -22.32 -31.15 -4.90
C ASP A 38 -22.39 -29.61 -4.84
N ASN A 39 -21.65 -28.96 -5.74
CA ASN A 39 -21.68 -27.51 -5.93
C ASN A 39 -22.09 -27.21 -7.37
N TYR A 40 -22.91 -26.18 -7.58
CA TYR A 40 -23.46 -25.85 -8.88
C TYR A 40 -23.09 -24.43 -9.26
N LEU A 41 -22.65 -24.24 -10.50
CA LEU A 41 -22.73 -22.93 -11.14
C LEU A 41 -24.19 -22.71 -11.51
N VAL A 42 -24.76 -21.64 -10.97
CA VAL A 42 -26.14 -21.24 -11.22
C VAL A 42 -26.13 -19.92 -11.96
N PHE A 43 -26.87 -19.81 -13.06
CA PHE A 43 -27.00 -18.56 -13.81
C PHE A 43 -28.34 -18.47 -14.52
N ASP A 44 -28.78 -17.24 -14.79
CA ASP A 44 -30.01 -16.97 -15.50
C ASP A 44 -29.75 -16.78 -17.00
N VAL A 45 -30.65 -17.31 -17.82
CA VAL A 45 -30.81 -16.89 -19.21
C VAL A 45 -31.94 -15.87 -19.23
N LEU A 46 -31.63 -14.63 -19.62
CA LEU A 46 -32.63 -13.58 -19.78
C LEU A 46 -32.99 -13.39 -21.25
N VAL A 47 -34.23 -12.99 -21.51
CA VAL A 47 -34.75 -12.69 -22.85
C VAL A 47 -35.55 -11.39 -22.84
N LYS A 48 -35.47 -10.61 -23.91
CA LYS A 48 -36.38 -9.49 -24.22
C LYS A 48 -36.73 -9.48 -25.70
N ALA A 49 -37.83 -8.83 -26.06
CA ALA A 49 -38.23 -8.62 -27.43
C ALA A 49 -37.99 -7.15 -27.83
N ASN A 50 -37.76 -6.88 -29.11
CA ASN A 50 -37.68 -5.50 -29.60
C ASN A 50 -39.04 -4.79 -29.64
N THR A 51 -40.14 -5.55 -29.60
CA THR A 51 -41.52 -5.06 -29.72
C THR A 51 -42.43 -5.82 -28.75
N GLY A 52 -43.30 -5.12 -28.04
CA GLY A 52 -44.30 -5.73 -27.15
C GLY A 52 -45.34 -6.57 -27.89
N GLY A 53 -46.08 -7.41 -27.16
CA GLY A 53 -47.02 -8.37 -27.75
C GLY A 53 -46.36 -9.54 -28.47
N THR A 54 -45.08 -9.82 -28.14
CA THR A 54 -44.31 -10.96 -28.65
C THR A 54 -44.42 -12.13 -27.68
N TYR A 55 -44.95 -13.27 -28.12
CA TYR A 55 -45.18 -14.45 -27.27
C TYR A 55 -44.25 -15.58 -27.70
N LEU A 56 -43.40 -16.06 -26.78
CA LEU A 56 -42.46 -17.15 -27.04
C LEU A 56 -43.13 -18.51 -26.83
N TYR A 57 -42.95 -19.43 -27.78
CA TYR A 57 -43.57 -20.77 -27.78
C TYR A 57 -42.57 -21.89 -27.59
N ALA A 58 -41.47 -21.80 -28.30
CA ALA A 58 -40.36 -22.72 -28.19
C ALA A 58 -39.07 -21.94 -28.39
N SER A 59 -38.05 -22.28 -27.61
CA SER A 59 -36.70 -21.79 -27.80
C SER A 59 -35.73 -22.91 -27.49
N GLN A 60 -34.67 -22.99 -28.28
CA GLN A 60 -33.49 -23.77 -27.93
C GLN A 60 -32.33 -22.81 -27.72
N VAL A 61 -31.79 -22.82 -26.51
CA VAL A 61 -30.58 -22.10 -26.15
C VAL A 61 -29.45 -23.12 -26.12
N ILE A 62 -28.52 -22.98 -27.05
CA ILE A 62 -27.38 -23.91 -27.20
C ILE A 62 -26.15 -23.12 -26.84
N CYS A 63 -25.39 -23.63 -25.86
CA CYS A 63 -24.18 -23.00 -25.39
C CYS A 63 -22.98 -23.91 -25.61
N ASN A 64 -21.86 -23.32 -26.06
CA ASN A 64 -20.56 -23.92 -25.81
C ASN A 64 -20.36 -24.00 -24.29
N ILE A 65 -19.61 -25.00 -23.82
CA ILE A 65 -19.31 -25.15 -22.39
C ILE A 65 -17.98 -25.89 -22.22
N ALA A 66 -17.17 -25.50 -21.23
CA ALA A 66 -15.95 -26.23 -20.87
C ALA A 66 -16.31 -27.48 -20.06
N LEU A 67 -16.82 -28.53 -20.73
CA LEU A 67 -17.33 -29.76 -20.08
C LEU A 67 -16.35 -30.40 -19.07
N ALA A 68 -15.04 -30.25 -19.28
CA ALA A 68 -14.03 -30.77 -18.37
C ALA A 68 -14.09 -30.18 -16.94
N ASN A 69 -14.78 -29.04 -16.76
CA ASN A 69 -14.93 -28.39 -15.46
C ASN A 69 -16.28 -28.68 -14.77
N PHE A 70 -17.15 -29.45 -15.41
CA PHE A 70 -18.46 -29.83 -14.89
C PHE A 70 -18.58 -31.35 -14.72
N ASN A 71 -19.43 -31.79 -13.79
CA ASN A 71 -19.76 -33.18 -13.58
C ASN A 71 -20.86 -33.61 -14.56
N THR A 72 -20.47 -34.18 -15.70
CA THR A 72 -21.40 -34.60 -16.75
C THR A 72 -22.21 -35.86 -16.41
N ALA A 73 -21.90 -36.55 -15.31
CA ALA A 73 -22.75 -37.63 -14.79
C ALA A 73 -24.02 -37.09 -14.11
N ILE A 74 -24.00 -35.84 -13.67
CA ILE A 74 -25.18 -35.13 -13.15
C ILE A 74 -25.73 -34.26 -14.28
N ALA A 75 -26.95 -34.56 -14.74
CA ALA A 75 -27.58 -33.76 -15.77
C ALA A 75 -27.78 -32.30 -15.28
N PRO A 76 -27.54 -31.28 -16.11
CA PRO A 76 -27.84 -29.92 -15.73
C PRO A 76 -29.35 -29.79 -15.53
N SER A 77 -29.77 -29.11 -14.47
CA SER A 77 -31.18 -28.84 -14.22
C SER A 77 -31.51 -27.40 -14.57
N VAL A 78 -32.80 -27.12 -14.77
CA VAL A 78 -33.30 -25.78 -15.07
C VAL A 78 -34.56 -25.48 -14.28
N GLU A 79 -34.59 -24.30 -13.68
CA GLU A 79 -35.78 -23.73 -13.08
C GLU A 79 -36.43 -22.74 -14.05
N LYS A 80 -37.76 -22.68 -14.05
CA LYS A 80 -38.54 -21.83 -14.97
C LYS A 80 -38.53 -20.38 -14.45
N GLY A 81 -38.36 -19.41 -15.35
CA GLY A 81 -38.19 -17.99 -15.01
C GLY A 81 -39.41 -17.06 -15.08
N PHE A 82 -40.45 -17.33 -15.90
CA PHE A 82 -41.61 -16.43 -15.93
C PHE A 82 -42.54 -16.68 -14.72
N VAL A 83 -42.78 -15.63 -13.92
CA VAL A 83 -43.60 -15.69 -12.70
C VAL A 83 -45.04 -15.16 -12.91
N ASP A 84 -45.32 -14.43 -14.00
CA ASP A 84 -46.65 -13.85 -14.21
C ASP A 84 -47.67 -14.85 -14.78
N GLY A 85 -48.49 -15.34 -13.86
CA GLY A 85 -49.77 -15.97 -14.11
C GLY A 85 -50.54 -16.10 -12.80
N THR A 86 -51.06 -15.01 -12.25
CA THR A 86 -52.10 -15.11 -11.22
C THR A 86 -53.35 -15.76 -11.84
N PHE A 87 -53.50 -17.08 -11.60
CA PHE A 87 -54.68 -17.61 -10.91
C PHE A 87 -54.41 -19.04 -10.38
N ASP A 88 -54.70 -19.28 -9.10
CA ASP A 88 -54.99 -20.60 -8.50
C ASP A 88 -56.21 -20.40 -7.55
N PRO A 89 -57.14 -21.36 -7.38
CA PRO A 89 -58.53 -21.28 -7.88
C PRO A 89 -59.54 -21.65 -6.75
N PRO A 90 -60.66 -22.35 -7.03
CA PRO A 90 -60.97 -23.49 -6.15
C PRO A 90 -61.02 -24.78 -6.97
N GLY A 91 -59.86 -25.45 -7.09
CA GLY A 91 -59.69 -26.76 -7.74
C GLY A 91 -58.23 -27.24 -7.65
N PRO A 92 -57.92 -28.54 -7.69
CA PRO A 92 -56.61 -29.06 -7.21
C PRO A 92 -55.47 -28.97 -8.25
N ALA A 93 -54.24 -28.91 -7.70
CA ALA A 93 -52.89 -29.05 -8.31
C ALA A 93 -52.21 -27.80 -8.94
N SER A 94 -51.88 -26.83 -8.07
CA SER A 94 -50.59 -26.11 -8.00
C SER A 94 -49.95 -25.60 -9.31
N ALA A 95 -50.17 -24.31 -9.59
CA ALA A 95 -49.32 -23.39 -10.38
C ALA A 95 -48.63 -23.96 -11.65
N GLN A 96 -49.36 -24.16 -12.75
CA GLN A 96 -48.75 -24.53 -14.02
C GLN A 96 -48.12 -23.31 -14.74
N VAL A 97 -46.80 -23.20 -14.66
CA VAL A 97 -46.01 -22.36 -15.56
C VAL A 97 -46.32 -22.73 -17.02
N LYS A 98 -46.55 -21.73 -17.89
CA LYS A 98 -47.05 -21.89 -19.27
C LYS A 98 -46.11 -22.64 -20.24
N TYR A 99 -44.92 -23.03 -19.78
CA TYR A 99 -43.91 -23.76 -20.53
C TYR A 99 -43.11 -24.69 -19.61
N ASN A 100 -42.43 -25.65 -20.21
CA ASN A 100 -41.46 -26.55 -19.61
C ASN A 100 -40.05 -26.15 -20.06
N ALA A 101 -39.09 -26.27 -19.15
CA ALA A 101 -37.68 -26.07 -19.45
C ALA A 101 -36.94 -27.37 -19.09
N THR A 102 -36.05 -27.82 -19.97
CA THR A 102 -35.16 -28.96 -19.73
C THR A 102 -33.76 -28.60 -20.18
N ALA A 103 -32.74 -29.10 -19.49
CA ALA A 103 -31.35 -28.95 -19.90
C ALA A 103 -30.65 -30.30 -19.98
N ASN A 104 -29.72 -30.44 -20.92
CA ASN A 104 -28.88 -31.61 -21.04
C ASN A 104 -27.54 -31.29 -21.70
N TYR A 105 -26.53 -32.08 -21.37
CA TYR A 105 -25.28 -32.11 -22.14
C TYR A 105 -25.50 -32.97 -23.38
N ASN A 106 -25.25 -32.43 -24.57
CA ASN A 106 -25.34 -33.19 -25.82
C ASN A 106 -24.37 -32.63 -26.86
N SER A 107 -23.65 -33.53 -27.55
CA SER A 107 -22.66 -33.21 -28.59
C SER A 107 -21.62 -32.16 -28.18
N GLY A 108 -21.17 -32.19 -26.93
CA GLY A 108 -20.19 -31.22 -26.42
C GLY A 108 -20.78 -29.90 -25.89
N ASN A 109 -22.10 -29.73 -25.99
CA ASN A 109 -22.79 -28.47 -25.67
C ASN A 109 -23.71 -28.60 -24.46
N LEU A 110 -23.98 -27.47 -23.80
CA LEU A 110 -25.10 -27.30 -22.89
C LEU A 110 -26.33 -26.89 -23.72
N ASN A 111 -27.33 -27.77 -23.79
CA ASN A 111 -28.58 -27.51 -24.51
C ASN A 111 -29.68 -27.24 -23.49
N ILE A 112 -30.37 -26.11 -23.65
CA ILE A 112 -31.52 -25.72 -22.83
C ILE A 112 -32.71 -25.60 -23.77
N ALA A 113 -33.69 -26.48 -23.62
CA ALA A 113 -34.92 -26.47 -24.37
C ALA A 113 -36.04 -25.85 -23.54
N VAL A 114 -36.73 -24.86 -24.10
CA VAL A 114 -37.89 -24.19 -23.52
C VAL A 114 -39.07 -24.46 -24.45
N LEU A 115 -40.11 -25.15 -23.97
CA LEU A 115 -41.26 -25.61 -24.77
C LEU A 115 -42.58 -25.30 -24.06
N ALA A 116 -43.56 -24.75 -24.76
CA ALA A 116 -44.90 -24.52 -24.19
C ALA A 116 -45.52 -25.82 -23.59
N ASN A 117 -46.31 -25.68 -22.52
CA ASN A 117 -46.81 -26.81 -21.73
C ASN A 117 -47.81 -27.71 -22.50
N ASN A 118 -48.49 -27.16 -23.51
CA ASN A 118 -49.40 -27.91 -24.38
C ASN A 118 -48.76 -28.15 -25.74
N GLY A 119 -48.47 -29.42 -26.06
CA GLY A 119 -48.06 -29.84 -27.39
C GLY A 119 -48.99 -29.30 -28.46
N PHE A 120 -48.41 -28.80 -29.54
CA PHE A 120 -49.13 -28.19 -30.65
C PHE A 120 -50.03 -29.23 -31.35
N ASN A 121 -51.33 -29.21 -31.08
CA ASN A 121 -52.34 -29.90 -31.88
C ASN A 121 -53.01 -28.92 -32.85
N GLY A 122 -52.24 -28.41 -33.81
CA GLY A 122 -52.73 -27.88 -35.11
C GLY A 122 -53.76 -26.74 -35.11
N SER A 123 -54.15 -26.18 -33.96
CA SER A 123 -55.19 -25.17 -33.84
C SER A 123 -54.69 -23.98 -33.03
N ALA A 124 -55.15 -22.79 -33.44
CA ALA A 124 -54.70 -21.53 -32.88
C ALA A 124 -54.90 -21.52 -31.35
N PRO A 125 -53.84 -21.24 -30.60
CA PRO A 125 -53.87 -21.41 -29.15
C PRO A 125 -54.58 -20.26 -28.44
N ALA A 126 -55.32 -20.57 -27.36
CA ALA A 126 -56.00 -19.59 -26.53
C ALA A 126 -55.00 -18.67 -25.79
N SER A 127 -55.40 -17.43 -25.51
CA SER A 127 -54.59 -16.37 -24.86
C SER A 127 -54.00 -16.76 -23.49
N GLY A 128 -54.46 -17.85 -22.88
CA GLY A 128 -53.93 -18.39 -21.62
C GLY A 128 -52.65 -19.23 -21.73
N ALA A 129 -52.25 -19.67 -22.92
CA ALA A 129 -51.21 -20.70 -23.09
C ALA A 129 -49.75 -20.19 -23.15
N TYR A 130 -49.50 -18.87 -23.12
CA TYR A 130 -48.16 -18.30 -23.34
C TYR A 130 -47.74 -17.20 -22.37
N ALA A 131 -46.41 -17.07 -22.22
CA ALA A 131 -45.77 -15.93 -21.59
C ALA A 131 -45.35 -14.91 -22.66
N GLU A 132 -45.71 -13.65 -22.44
CA GLU A 132 -45.22 -12.56 -23.28
C GLU A 132 -43.74 -12.31 -22.96
N VAL A 133 -42.91 -12.27 -24.01
CA VAL A 133 -41.59 -11.66 -23.96
C VAL A 133 -41.77 -10.16 -24.19
N THR A 134 -41.66 -9.41 -23.12
CA THR A 134 -41.81 -7.95 -23.13
C THR A 134 -40.58 -7.27 -23.73
N THR A 135 -40.64 -5.96 -23.87
CA THR A 135 -39.49 -5.13 -24.25
C THR A 135 -38.46 -4.95 -23.13
N SER A 136 -38.78 -5.39 -21.92
CA SER A 136 -37.88 -5.39 -20.76
C SER A 136 -37.27 -6.77 -20.56
N TRP A 137 -36.09 -6.83 -19.92
CA TRP A 137 -35.44 -8.10 -19.60
C TRP A 137 -36.29 -8.94 -18.66
N GLN A 138 -36.58 -10.18 -19.07
CA GLN A 138 -37.28 -11.17 -18.26
C GLN A 138 -36.44 -12.44 -18.13
N LYS A 139 -36.58 -13.12 -16.99
CA LYS A 139 -35.93 -14.40 -16.76
C LYS A 139 -36.62 -15.50 -17.57
N LEU A 140 -35.90 -16.10 -18.51
CA LEU A 140 -36.38 -17.25 -19.28
C LEU A 140 -36.29 -18.53 -18.43
N CYS A 141 -35.12 -18.77 -17.85
CA CYS A 141 -34.86 -19.87 -16.95
C CYS A 141 -33.59 -19.60 -16.12
N THR A 142 -33.45 -20.34 -15.02
CA THR A 142 -32.23 -20.45 -14.22
C THR A 142 -31.63 -21.82 -14.49
N VAL A 143 -30.33 -21.90 -14.75
CA VAL A 143 -29.62 -23.11 -15.15
C VAL A 143 -28.64 -23.51 -14.06
N TYR A 144 -28.60 -24.80 -13.74
CA TYR A 144 -27.72 -25.39 -12.75
C TYR A 144 -26.77 -26.37 -13.42
N CYS A 145 -25.47 -26.12 -13.30
CA CYS A 145 -24.42 -27.01 -13.81
C CYS A 145 -23.52 -27.46 -12.66
N ALA A 146 -23.50 -28.78 -12.37
CA ALA A 146 -22.68 -29.34 -11.31
C ALA A 146 -21.18 -29.14 -11.62
N ILE A 147 -20.44 -28.49 -10.72
CA ILE A 147 -19.01 -28.18 -10.87
C ILE A 147 -18.18 -29.38 -10.42
N SER A 148 -17.19 -29.78 -11.24
CA SER A 148 -16.23 -30.83 -10.90
C SER A 148 -14.80 -30.30 -10.72
N ASN A 149 -14.45 -29.18 -11.38
CA ASN A 149 -13.14 -28.53 -11.25
C ASN A 149 -13.29 -27.07 -10.80
N THR A 150 -13.01 -26.82 -9.52
CA THR A 150 -13.18 -25.50 -8.89
C THR A 150 -12.11 -24.49 -9.32
N ALA A 151 -10.96 -24.96 -9.82
CA ALA A 151 -9.91 -24.09 -10.35
C ALA A 151 -10.16 -23.68 -11.82
N GLY A 152 -11.16 -24.28 -12.48
CA GLY A 152 -11.49 -24.02 -13.88
C GLY A 152 -12.24 -22.70 -14.11
N VAL A 153 -12.53 -22.46 -15.39
CA VAL A 153 -13.47 -21.43 -15.85
C VAL A 153 -14.72 -22.08 -16.46
N ALA A 154 -15.85 -21.39 -16.44
CA ALA A 154 -17.11 -21.96 -16.94
C ALA A 154 -17.07 -22.25 -18.45
N GLY A 155 -16.44 -21.40 -19.26
CA GLY A 155 -16.37 -21.62 -20.71
C GLY A 155 -17.73 -21.59 -21.41
N ILE A 156 -18.74 -20.95 -20.81
CA ILE A 156 -20.12 -20.93 -21.33
C ILE A 156 -20.34 -19.70 -22.21
N SER A 157 -20.69 -19.92 -23.48
CA SER A 157 -21.06 -18.86 -24.44
C SER A 157 -22.17 -19.33 -25.37
N PHE A 158 -22.98 -18.40 -25.88
CA PHE A 158 -24.03 -18.74 -26.85
C PHE A 158 -23.44 -19.28 -28.16
N GLN A 159 -23.95 -20.41 -28.64
CA GLN A 159 -23.61 -20.94 -29.97
C GLN A 159 -24.57 -20.37 -31.02
N VAL A 160 -24.32 -19.13 -31.43
CA VAL A 160 -25.20 -18.32 -32.30
C VAL A 160 -25.72 -19.09 -33.53
N ALA A 161 -24.82 -19.75 -34.26
CA ALA A 161 -25.18 -20.48 -35.47
C ALA A 161 -26.12 -21.67 -35.20
N ALA A 162 -26.00 -22.31 -34.04
CA ALA A 162 -26.83 -23.44 -33.66
C ALA A 162 -28.18 -23.01 -33.05
N MET A 163 -28.27 -21.78 -32.53
CA MET A 163 -29.52 -21.26 -32.00
C MET A 163 -30.45 -20.67 -33.07
N ASN A 164 -29.92 -20.09 -34.14
CA ASN A 164 -30.73 -19.45 -35.18
C ASN A 164 -31.70 -20.45 -35.84
N GLY A 165 -32.98 -20.06 -35.94
CA GLY A 165 -34.05 -20.89 -36.52
C GLY A 165 -34.77 -21.83 -35.53
N TYR A 166 -34.29 -21.92 -34.29
CA TYR A 166 -34.90 -22.77 -33.25
C TYR A 166 -35.85 -22.01 -32.30
N GLN A 167 -36.07 -20.72 -32.53
CA GLN A 167 -37.04 -19.90 -31.77
C GLN A 167 -38.36 -19.79 -32.53
N LYS A 168 -39.46 -20.10 -31.84
CA LYS A 168 -40.84 -19.98 -32.34
C LYS A 168 -41.62 -18.98 -31.49
N TYR A 169 -42.31 -18.06 -32.15
CA TYR A 169 -43.07 -17.01 -31.49
C TYR A 169 -44.37 -16.65 -32.24
N ALA A 170 -45.22 -15.83 -31.62
CA ALA A 170 -46.27 -15.08 -32.29
C ALA A 170 -46.25 -13.60 -31.91
N SER A 171 -46.79 -12.76 -32.78
CA SER A 171 -47.04 -11.34 -32.48
C SER A 171 -48.53 -11.02 -32.51
N GLY A 172 -49.08 -10.55 -31.38
CA GLY A 172 -50.48 -10.12 -31.24
C GLY A 172 -51.48 -11.16 -30.72
N VAL A 173 -52.69 -10.70 -30.36
CA VAL A 173 -53.81 -11.51 -29.87
C VAL A 173 -54.73 -11.86 -31.05
N GLY A 174 -54.58 -13.04 -31.65
CA GLY A 174 -55.44 -13.49 -32.77
C GLY A 174 -54.95 -14.78 -33.46
N PRO A 175 -55.81 -15.49 -34.21
CA PRO A 175 -55.62 -16.90 -34.56
C PRO A 175 -54.62 -17.20 -35.69
N LEU A 176 -53.69 -16.30 -36.03
CA LEU A 176 -53.01 -16.36 -37.33
C LEU A 176 -51.47 -16.33 -37.24
N TRP A 177 -50.93 -17.54 -37.46
CA TRP A 177 -49.62 -17.91 -38.02
C TRP A 177 -48.36 -17.85 -37.12
N SER A 178 -47.81 -19.03 -36.83
CA SER A 178 -46.45 -19.23 -36.34
C SER A 178 -45.44 -18.76 -37.40
N ALA A 179 -44.73 -17.66 -37.13
CA ALA A 179 -43.57 -17.30 -37.90
C ALA A 179 -42.33 -17.94 -37.25
N TYR A 180 -41.55 -18.68 -38.04
CA TYR A 180 -40.18 -19.04 -37.64
C TYR A 180 -39.34 -17.77 -37.66
N TYR A 181 -38.49 -17.57 -36.65
CA TYR A 181 -37.51 -16.49 -36.69
C TYR A 181 -36.44 -16.85 -37.73
N TYR A 182 -36.47 -16.23 -38.91
CA TYR A 182 -35.56 -16.59 -40.01
C TYR A 182 -34.18 -15.94 -39.95
N SER A 183 -33.91 -14.94 -39.08
CA SER A 183 -32.55 -14.36 -38.83
C SER A 183 -32.56 -13.16 -37.88
N PRO A 184 -31.45 -12.91 -37.14
CA PRO A 184 -30.89 -13.73 -36.08
C PRO A 184 -31.28 -13.19 -34.69
N ASN A 185 -31.19 -14.04 -33.66
CA ASN A 185 -31.25 -13.54 -32.29
C ASN A 185 -30.11 -12.55 -32.04
N ILE A 186 -30.35 -11.56 -31.19
CA ILE A 186 -29.29 -10.68 -30.69
C ILE A 186 -28.81 -11.27 -29.35
N TYR A 187 -27.50 -11.21 -29.12
CA TYR A 187 -26.91 -11.59 -27.84
C TYR A 187 -26.29 -10.32 -27.26
N GLU A 188 -26.79 -9.92 -26.10
CA GLU A 188 -26.31 -8.75 -25.36
C GLU A 188 -25.60 -9.21 -24.08
N GLY A 189 -24.74 -8.37 -23.54
CA GLY A 189 -23.98 -8.69 -22.33
C GLY A 189 -22.80 -9.61 -22.60
N TYR A 190 -22.19 -10.07 -21.52
CA TYR A 190 -20.97 -10.89 -21.58
C TYR A 190 -21.32 -12.36 -21.48
N ASP A 191 -20.49 -13.18 -22.12
CA ASP A 191 -20.51 -14.63 -21.93
C ASP A 191 -19.80 -15.00 -20.62
N LEU A 192 -20.09 -16.19 -20.09
CA LEU A 192 -19.40 -16.74 -18.93
C LEU A 192 -18.11 -17.49 -19.35
N THR A 193 -17.59 -17.24 -20.54
CA THR A 193 -16.45 -17.96 -21.14
C THR A 193 -15.24 -18.03 -20.21
N ASP A 194 -14.97 -16.94 -19.48
CA ASP A 194 -13.85 -16.82 -18.58
C ASP A 194 -14.28 -16.60 -17.11
N LEU A 195 -15.51 -16.97 -16.74
CA LEU A 195 -15.93 -16.89 -15.34
C LEU A 195 -15.21 -17.96 -14.52
N TYR A 196 -14.47 -17.58 -13.47
CA TYR A 196 -13.88 -18.55 -12.53
C TYR A 196 -14.96 -19.22 -11.68
N LEU A 197 -14.79 -20.52 -11.39
CA LEU A 197 -15.80 -21.35 -10.73
C LEU A 197 -15.63 -21.49 -9.21
N ALA A 198 -14.60 -20.90 -8.62
CA ALA A 198 -14.29 -21.09 -7.19
C ALA A 198 -15.02 -20.10 -6.28
N ARG A 199 -14.91 -18.80 -6.57
CA ARG A 199 -15.56 -17.70 -5.84
C ARG A 199 -16.12 -16.69 -6.85
N ILE A 200 -17.40 -16.38 -6.75
CA ILE A 200 -18.09 -15.46 -7.66
C ILE A 200 -18.82 -14.38 -6.86
N PHE A 201 -18.63 -13.13 -7.25
CA PHE A 201 -19.53 -12.03 -6.90
C PHE A 201 -20.42 -11.70 -8.08
N CYS A 202 -21.73 -11.56 -7.82
CA CYS A 202 -22.63 -10.86 -8.72
C CYS A 202 -23.54 -9.92 -7.91
N GLY A 203 -24.00 -8.83 -8.54
CA GLY A 203 -24.75 -7.78 -7.85
C GLY A 203 -26.05 -8.25 -7.18
N GLN A 204 -26.69 -9.29 -7.74
CA GLN A 204 -27.93 -9.87 -7.22
C GLN A 204 -27.72 -10.81 -6.02
N TRP A 205 -26.63 -11.57 -5.98
CA TRP A 205 -26.41 -12.65 -5.01
C TRP A 205 -25.26 -12.37 -4.03
N GLY A 206 -24.47 -11.31 -4.25
CA GLY A 206 -23.28 -11.04 -3.47
C GLY A 206 -22.18 -12.09 -3.72
N TRP A 207 -21.35 -12.34 -2.71
CA TRP A 207 -20.29 -13.35 -2.79
C TRP A 207 -20.84 -14.75 -2.53
N THR A 208 -20.51 -15.67 -3.44
CA THR A 208 -20.73 -17.11 -3.29
C THR A 208 -19.42 -17.86 -3.52
N GLN A 209 -19.24 -18.99 -2.85
CA GLN A 209 -18.03 -19.81 -2.94
C GLN A 209 -18.41 -21.29 -2.90
N ILE A 210 -17.59 -22.13 -3.54
CA ILE A 210 -17.64 -23.58 -3.36
C ILE A 210 -17.64 -23.92 -1.86
N ASN A 211 -18.48 -24.89 -1.47
CA ASN A 211 -18.72 -25.32 -0.08
C ASN A 211 -19.43 -24.27 0.80
N GLY A 212 -20.15 -23.33 0.17
CA GLY A 212 -21.04 -22.38 0.82
C GLY A 212 -20.33 -21.13 1.32
N SER A 213 -19.71 -21.20 2.50
CA SER A 213 -19.15 -20.02 3.16
C SER A 213 -17.95 -19.45 2.41
N VAL A 214 -17.94 -18.12 2.23
CA VAL A 214 -16.84 -17.39 1.59
C VAL A 214 -15.67 -17.30 2.57
N ASP A 215 -14.53 -17.89 2.19
CA ASP A 215 -13.32 -17.93 3.01
C ASP A 215 -12.19 -17.15 2.34
N TRP A 216 -11.91 -15.95 2.84
CA TRP A 216 -10.86 -15.08 2.33
C TRP A 216 -9.44 -15.45 2.78
N THR A 217 -9.28 -16.43 3.66
CA THR A 217 -7.96 -16.92 4.11
C THR A 217 -7.35 -17.95 3.18
N THR A 218 -8.15 -18.51 2.26
CA THR A 218 -7.69 -19.45 1.23
C THR A 218 -7.64 -18.76 -0.13
N ALA A 219 -6.49 -18.85 -0.81
CA ALA A 219 -6.33 -18.34 -2.16
C ALA A 219 -7.10 -19.21 -3.17
N VAL A 220 -8.16 -18.67 -3.75
CA VAL A 220 -8.95 -19.34 -4.80
C VAL A 220 -9.21 -18.40 -5.98
N ASN A 221 -9.53 -18.98 -7.14
CA ASN A 221 -9.89 -18.19 -8.31
C ASN A 221 -11.20 -17.43 -8.06
N THR A 222 -11.17 -16.11 -8.28
CA THR A 222 -12.19 -15.16 -7.86
C THR A 222 -12.65 -14.32 -9.05
N SER A 223 -13.95 -14.34 -9.34
CA SER A 223 -14.60 -13.53 -10.37
C SER A 223 -15.54 -12.49 -9.77
N VAL A 224 -15.45 -11.26 -10.23
CA VAL A 224 -16.45 -10.19 -9.98
C VAL A 224 -17.18 -9.96 -11.29
N TRP A 225 -18.37 -10.56 -11.43
CA TRP A 225 -19.14 -10.57 -12.66
C TRP A 225 -19.73 -9.21 -13.00
N ASP A 226 -20.53 -8.68 -12.07
CA ASP A 226 -21.15 -7.37 -12.18
C ASP A 226 -21.35 -6.77 -10.78
N THR A 227 -21.60 -5.47 -10.76
CA THR A 227 -21.97 -4.75 -9.55
C THR A 227 -23.22 -3.93 -9.81
N THR A 228 -23.97 -3.63 -8.74
CA THR A 228 -25.09 -2.70 -8.82
C THR A 228 -24.56 -1.27 -8.68
N THR A 229 -25.15 -0.44 -7.82
CA THR A 229 -24.65 0.90 -7.52
C THR A 229 -23.40 0.89 -6.64
N VAL A 230 -23.09 -0.23 -5.98
CA VAL A 230 -21.99 -0.36 -5.02
C VAL A 230 -21.00 -1.44 -5.49
N ALA A 231 -19.71 -1.14 -5.38
CA ALA A 231 -18.64 -2.10 -5.68
C ALA A 231 -18.66 -3.30 -4.70
N ALA A 232 -18.28 -4.48 -5.17
CA ALA A 232 -18.06 -5.66 -4.35
C ALA A 232 -16.94 -5.37 -3.34
N LEU A 233 -17.16 -5.64 -2.05
CA LEU A 233 -16.10 -5.51 -1.06
C LEU A 233 -15.22 -6.75 -1.08
N ALA A 234 -13.91 -6.56 -1.17
CA ALA A 234 -12.95 -7.64 -0.94
C ALA A 234 -12.87 -7.90 0.58
N GLY A 235 -13.11 -9.14 0.98
CA GLY A 235 -13.09 -9.51 2.40
C GLY A 235 -14.35 -9.15 3.17
N ASP A 236 -14.37 -9.60 4.41
CA ASP A 236 -15.27 -9.14 5.45
C ASP A 236 -14.50 -8.37 6.53
N VAL A 237 -15.21 -7.91 7.57
CA VAL A 237 -14.56 -7.18 8.68
C VAL A 237 -13.57 -8.05 9.47
N SER A 238 -13.67 -9.38 9.42
CA SER A 238 -12.86 -10.30 10.22
C SER A 238 -11.50 -10.64 9.60
N HIS A 239 -11.35 -10.47 8.28
CA HIS A 239 -10.10 -10.77 7.57
C HIS A 239 -9.46 -9.51 6.97
N PRO A 240 -8.46 -8.90 7.62
CA PRO A 240 -7.84 -7.67 7.12
C PRO A 240 -6.98 -7.87 5.87
N ASN A 241 -6.47 -9.09 5.68
CA ASN A 241 -5.74 -9.48 4.48
C ASN A 241 -6.44 -10.66 3.84
N VAL A 242 -6.78 -10.50 2.57
CA VAL A 242 -7.55 -11.49 1.84
C VAL A 242 -6.78 -12.06 0.67
N LEU A 243 -7.05 -13.32 0.35
CA LEU A 243 -6.33 -14.05 -0.69
C LEU A 243 -7.22 -14.36 -1.89
N ALA A 244 -6.61 -14.26 -3.07
CA ALA A 244 -7.12 -14.76 -4.35
C ALA A 244 -5.99 -15.51 -5.07
N ASN A 245 -6.35 -16.48 -5.90
CA ASN A 245 -5.41 -17.12 -6.81
C ASN A 245 -5.43 -16.41 -8.16
N GLY A 246 -6.44 -16.61 -9.01
CA GLY A 246 -6.76 -15.68 -10.11
C GLY A 246 -7.77 -14.63 -9.66
N LEU A 247 -7.61 -13.37 -10.04
CA LEU A 247 -8.61 -12.32 -9.83
C LEU A 247 -9.11 -11.80 -11.17
N ARG A 248 -10.41 -11.89 -11.42
CA ARG A 248 -11.02 -11.39 -12.66
C ARG A 248 -12.17 -10.45 -12.37
N ILE A 249 -12.00 -9.20 -12.79
CA ILE A 249 -13.04 -8.18 -12.73
C ILE A 249 -13.60 -8.06 -14.14
N HIS A 250 -14.79 -8.65 -14.34
CA HIS A 250 -15.49 -8.61 -15.62
C HIS A 250 -16.05 -7.19 -15.86
N PRO A 251 -16.42 -6.83 -17.10
CA PRO A 251 -17.01 -5.53 -17.33
C PRO A 251 -18.33 -5.36 -16.57
N ASN A 252 -18.64 -4.13 -16.15
CA ASN A 252 -19.64 -3.77 -15.13
C ASN A 252 -19.35 -4.30 -13.70
N GLY A 253 -18.30 -5.09 -13.51
CA GLY A 253 -17.82 -5.53 -12.20
C GLY A 253 -16.88 -4.50 -11.58
N ARG A 254 -17.03 -4.22 -10.30
CA ARG A 254 -16.10 -3.40 -9.51
C ARG A 254 -15.75 -4.08 -8.20
N LEU A 255 -14.46 -4.22 -7.89
CA LEU A 255 -13.96 -4.70 -6.62
C LEU A 255 -13.37 -3.53 -5.84
N LYS A 256 -13.79 -3.34 -4.60
CA LYS A 256 -13.23 -2.37 -3.66
C LYS A 256 -12.50 -3.10 -2.55
N VAL A 257 -11.21 -2.80 -2.39
CA VAL A 257 -10.43 -3.15 -1.21
C VAL A 257 -10.64 -2.04 -0.18
N PRO A 258 -11.25 -2.31 1.00
CA PRO A 258 -11.52 -1.27 1.98
C PRO A 258 -10.25 -0.62 2.54
N GLU A 259 -10.38 0.59 3.09
CA GLU A 259 -9.27 1.29 3.75
C GLU A 259 -8.62 0.44 4.85
N GLY A 260 -7.29 0.50 4.92
CA GLY A 260 -6.50 -0.31 5.87
C GLY A 260 -6.52 -1.83 5.63
N ARG A 261 -7.13 -2.31 4.54
CA ARG A 261 -7.20 -3.74 4.17
C ARG A 261 -6.29 -4.07 3.01
N SER A 262 -6.04 -5.36 2.79
CA SER A 262 -5.21 -5.80 1.68
C SER A 262 -5.81 -6.99 0.93
N ILE A 263 -5.45 -7.11 -0.35
CA ILE A 263 -5.65 -8.33 -1.14
C ILE A 263 -4.34 -8.77 -1.80
N SER A 264 -4.03 -10.06 -1.66
CA SER A 264 -2.93 -10.72 -2.35
C SER A 264 -3.48 -11.67 -3.42
N CYS A 265 -2.98 -11.55 -4.64
CA CYS A 265 -3.35 -12.39 -5.77
C CYS A 265 -2.14 -13.19 -6.25
N SER A 266 -2.11 -14.50 -5.99
CA SER A 266 -0.97 -15.38 -6.33
C SER A 266 -0.88 -15.77 -7.81
N GLY A 267 -1.92 -15.50 -8.58
CA GLY A 267 -2.04 -15.75 -10.01
C GLY A 267 -2.41 -14.48 -10.79
N PRO A 268 -2.88 -14.61 -12.04
CA PRO A 268 -3.13 -13.46 -12.91
C PRO A 268 -4.29 -12.60 -12.39
N THR A 269 -4.15 -11.28 -12.56
CA THR A 269 -5.24 -10.32 -12.32
C THR A 269 -5.70 -9.73 -13.65
N ASP A 270 -6.98 -9.89 -13.99
CA ASP A 270 -7.61 -9.32 -15.18
C ASP A 270 -8.60 -8.23 -14.78
N ILE A 271 -8.40 -7.00 -15.26
CA ILE A 271 -9.28 -5.85 -14.99
C ILE A 271 -9.92 -5.40 -16.31
N LYS A 272 -11.23 -5.62 -16.44
CA LYS A 272 -11.99 -5.39 -17.69
C LYS A 272 -13.03 -4.27 -17.60
N GLU A 273 -12.98 -3.48 -16.53
CA GLU A 273 -13.91 -2.39 -16.25
C GLU A 273 -13.15 -1.11 -15.89
N PRO A 274 -13.54 0.05 -16.43
CA PRO A 274 -13.04 1.34 -15.94
C PRO A 274 -13.31 1.50 -14.44
N ARG A 275 -12.26 1.80 -13.66
CA ARG A 275 -12.31 1.79 -12.18
C ARG A 275 -12.78 0.44 -11.64
N GLY A 276 -12.39 -0.64 -12.32
CA GLY A 276 -12.75 -2.01 -11.98
C GLY A 276 -12.17 -2.43 -10.64
N LEU A 277 -10.93 -2.06 -10.33
CA LEU A 277 -10.35 -2.20 -8.99
C LEU A 277 -10.31 -0.83 -8.30
N ILE A 278 -10.77 -0.78 -7.06
CA ILE A 278 -10.76 0.41 -6.21
C ILE A 278 -9.94 0.08 -4.97
N LEU A 279 -8.79 0.73 -4.84
CA LEU A 279 -7.96 0.68 -3.64
C LEU A 279 -8.35 1.87 -2.77
N ALA A 280 -9.14 1.63 -1.72
CA ALA A 280 -9.65 2.69 -0.88
C ALA A 280 -8.58 3.20 0.11
N ALA A 281 -8.73 4.47 0.54
CA ALA A 281 -7.92 5.07 1.59
C ALA A 281 -8.75 6.02 2.44
N GLY A 282 -8.36 6.15 3.70
CA GLY A 282 -8.96 7.07 4.65
C GLY A 282 -8.13 7.21 5.92
N SER A 283 -8.77 7.61 7.02
CA SER A 283 -8.09 7.87 8.29
C SER A 283 -7.52 6.61 8.94
N THR A 284 -8.04 5.43 8.59
CA THR A 284 -7.56 4.12 9.11
C THR A 284 -6.38 3.56 8.30
N GLY A 285 -6.01 4.19 7.19
CA GLY A 285 -4.88 3.81 6.35
C GLY A 285 -5.25 3.67 4.87
N ARG A 286 -4.30 3.15 4.11
CA ARG A 286 -4.44 2.86 2.67
C ARG A 286 -4.61 1.38 2.48
N SER A 287 -5.45 1.00 1.52
CA SER A 287 -5.52 -0.40 1.09
C SER A 287 -4.26 -0.81 0.34
N GLN A 288 -3.96 -2.11 0.36
CA GLN A 288 -2.80 -2.68 -0.32
C GLN A 288 -3.22 -3.74 -1.34
N PHE A 289 -2.49 -3.80 -2.45
CA PHE A 289 -2.65 -4.82 -3.46
C PHE A 289 -1.31 -5.44 -3.85
N LEU A 290 -1.19 -6.75 -3.64
CA LEU A 290 -0.04 -7.54 -4.04
C LEU A 290 -0.44 -8.47 -5.17
N ASP A 291 -0.01 -8.17 -6.40
CA ASP A 291 -0.19 -9.06 -7.55
C ASP A 291 1.01 -9.99 -7.76
N ASN A 292 0.83 -11.03 -8.56
CA ASN A 292 1.87 -11.98 -8.95
C ASN A 292 2.85 -11.43 -10.03
N GLY A 293 2.88 -10.12 -10.25
CA GLY A 293 3.67 -9.47 -11.29
C GLY A 293 3.05 -9.44 -12.67
N THR A 294 1.76 -9.76 -12.80
CA THR A 294 1.05 -9.70 -14.08
C THR A 294 -0.38 -9.21 -13.86
N ILE A 295 -0.68 -8.04 -14.43
CA ILE A 295 -2.02 -7.45 -14.46
C ILE A 295 -2.38 -7.19 -15.92
N ASN A 296 -3.46 -7.81 -16.37
CA ASN A 296 -4.00 -7.62 -17.71
C ASN A 296 -5.14 -6.60 -17.68
N TYR A 297 -5.08 -5.62 -18.56
CA TYR A 297 -6.14 -4.62 -18.73
C TYR A 297 -6.83 -4.82 -20.07
N ALA A 298 -8.15 -4.89 -20.08
CA ALA A 298 -8.97 -4.94 -21.29
C ALA A 298 -10.19 -4.02 -21.15
N ASN A 299 -10.87 -3.68 -22.25
CA ASN A 299 -12.10 -2.87 -22.22
C ASN A 299 -11.98 -1.58 -21.39
N ASN A 300 -10.89 -0.82 -21.59
CA ASN A 300 -10.55 0.39 -20.81
C ASN A 300 -10.43 0.17 -19.29
N GLY A 301 -10.12 -1.07 -18.90
CA GLY A 301 -9.83 -1.46 -17.52
C GLY A 301 -8.82 -0.54 -16.86
N THR A 302 -9.15 -0.06 -15.67
CA THR A 302 -8.32 0.85 -14.88
C THR A 302 -8.55 0.64 -13.38
N VAL A 303 -7.62 1.14 -12.58
CA VAL A 303 -7.66 1.15 -11.12
C VAL A 303 -7.86 2.56 -10.61
N GLU A 304 -8.71 2.71 -9.60
CA GLU A 304 -8.79 3.89 -8.76
C GLU A 304 -7.94 3.67 -7.50
N ALA A 305 -6.81 4.37 -7.40
CA ALA A 305 -5.85 4.23 -6.30
C ALA A 305 -6.00 5.40 -5.34
N GLN A 306 -6.94 5.31 -4.40
CA GLN A 306 -7.24 6.41 -3.49
C GLN A 306 -6.09 6.65 -2.52
N CYS A 307 -5.82 7.91 -2.21
CA CYS A 307 -4.83 8.29 -1.23
C CYS A 307 -5.41 9.32 -0.25
N PHE A 308 -5.19 9.12 1.05
CA PHE A 308 -5.65 10.03 2.10
C PHE A 308 -4.48 10.72 2.80
N TYR A 309 -4.62 12.03 2.99
CA TYR A 309 -3.64 12.90 3.65
C TYR A 309 -4.32 13.70 4.77
N PRO A 310 -3.89 13.51 6.03
CA PRO A 310 -4.20 14.45 7.09
C PRO A 310 -3.90 15.89 6.68
N ARG A 311 -4.84 16.79 6.94
CA ARG A 311 -4.72 18.21 6.56
C ARG A 311 -3.68 18.94 7.41
N ASN A 312 -3.20 20.07 6.89
CA ASN A 312 -2.31 21.02 7.55
C ASN A 312 -0.96 20.41 7.98
N MET A 313 -0.46 19.47 7.20
CA MET A 313 0.88 18.91 7.35
C MET A 313 1.39 18.40 6.00
N TRP A 314 2.72 18.36 5.84
CA TRP A 314 3.36 17.85 4.63
C TRP A 314 3.36 16.32 4.63
N HIS A 315 3.08 15.73 3.47
CA HIS A 315 3.19 14.29 3.23
C HIS A 315 4.01 14.04 1.98
N TYR A 316 4.80 12.98 1.97
CA TYR A 316 5.58 12.59 0.80
C TYR A 316 4.93 11.38 0.12
N TYR A 317 4.65 11.54 -1.16
CA TYR A 317 3.83 10.65 -1.97
C TYR A 317 4.54 10.20 -3.24
N CYS A 318 4.31 8.98 -3.68
CA CYS A 318 4.70 8.46 -4.98
C CYS A 318 3.49 7.80 -5.65
N ILE A 319 3.26 8.13 -6.92
CA ILE A 319 2.10 7.63 -7.68
C ILE A 319 2.28 6.13 -7.96
N PRO A 320 1.31 5.26 -7.59
CA PRO A 320 1.42 3.82 -7.84
C PRO A 320 0.92 3.41 -9.24
N LEU A 321 0.75 4.39 -10.13
CA LEU A 321 0.18 4.24 -11.46
C LEU A 321 1.25 4.53 -12.53
N GLU A 322 1.17 3.84 -13.66
CA GLU A 322 2.04 4.09 -14.82
C GLU A 322 1.87 5.52 -15.36
N SER A 323 0.63 6.00 -15.35
CA SER A 323 0.29 7.39 -15.59
C SER A 323 -1.07 7.75 -15.00
N THR A 324 -1.27 9.01 -14.65
CA THR A 324 -2.56 9.56 -14.23
C THR A 324 -2.65 11.06 -14.54
N ALA A 325 -3.86 11.60 -14.63
CA ALA A 325 -4.05 13.04 -14.78
C ALA A 325 -3.69 13.77 -13.48
N ALA A 326 -3.22 15.02 -13.57
CA ALA A 326 -2.96 15.87 -12.41
C ALA A 326 -4.26 16.45 -11.79
N LEU A 327 -5.38 16.44 -12.52
CA LEU A 327 -6.67 16.99 -12.08
C LEU A 327 -7.14 16.52 -10.69
N PRO A 328 -7.01 15.24 -10.28
CA PRO A 328 -7.36 14.79 -8.92
C PRO A 328 -6.55 15.47 -7.81
N TYR A 329 -5.42 16.10 -8.15
CA TYR A 329 -4.52 16.80 -7.22
C TYR A 329 -4.68 18.32 -7.25
N LEU A 330 -5.59 18.88 -8.06
CA LEU A 330 -5.73 20.33 -8.25
C LEU A 330 -5.91 21.12 -6.93
N PHE A 331 -6.52 20.49 -5.94
CA PHE A 331 -6.88 21.11 -4.67
C PHE A 331 -5.97 20.69 -3.50
N VAL A 332 -4.80 20.13 -3.82
CA VAL A 332 -3.72 19.87 -2.86
C VAL A 332 -2.45 20.50 -3.41
N TYR A 333 -1.64 21.11 -2.54
CA TYR A 333 -0.35 21.62 -2.97
C TYR A 333 0.57 20.45 -3.28
N MET A 334 0.82 20.21 -4.57
CA MET A 334 1.68 19.15 -5.05
C MET A 334 2.96 19.75 -5.64
N LYS A 335 4.11 19.30 -5.12
CA LYS A 335 5.44 19.73 -5.58
C LYS A 335 6.33 18.53 -5.82
N TYR A 336 7.25 18.62 -6.77
CA TYR A 336 8.33 17.65 -6.94
C TYR A 336 9.69 18.33 -6.70
N TYR A 337 10.68 17.57 -6.26
CA TYR A 337 12.03 18.06 -6.03
C TYR A 337 12.84 18.02 -7.33
N GLN A 338 13.39 19.16 -7.76
CA GLN A 338 14.24 19.23 -8.93
C GLN A 338 15.71 19.29 -8.53
N VAL A 339 16.45 18.22 -8.84
CA VAL A 339 17.87 18.05 -8.48
C VAL A 339 18.76 19.15 -9.06
N SER A 340 18.55 19.57 -10.31
CA SER A 340 19.45 20.54 -10.97
C SER A 340 19.50 21.91 -10.28
N ASN A 341 18.42 22.30 -9.59
CA ASN A 341 18.25 23.63 -9.02
C ASN A 341 18.03 23.60 -7.50
N HIS A 342 18.09 22.42 -6.87
CA HIS A 342 17.82 22.20 -5.45
C HIS A 342 16.53 22.83 -4.93
N ASN A 343 15.46 22.76 -5.73
CA ASN A 343 14.22 23.43 -5.37
C ASN A 343 13.00 22.57 -5.68
N TYR A 344 11.94 22.88 -4.94
CA TYR A 344 10.63 22.31 -5.23
C TYR A 344 9.96 23.11 -6.35
N LYS A 345 9.39 22.39 -7.31
CA LYS A 345 8.52 22.95 -8.35
C LYS A 345 7.10 22.45 -8.17
N TYR A 346 6.13 23.35 -8.34
CA TYR A 346 4.73 23.00 -8.31
C TYR A 346 4.33 22.19 -9.55
N VAL A 347 3.41 21.26 -9.36
CA VAL A 347 2.62 20.70 -10.46
C VAL A 347 1.53 21.72 -10.79
N VAL A 348 1.66 22.40 -11.93
CA VAL A 348 0.90 23.64 -12.23
C VAL A 348 -0.26 23.48 -13.21
N ALA A 349 -0.35 22.36 -13.93
CA ALA A 349 -1.36 22.17 -14.97
C ALA A 349 -2.31 21.01 -14.63
N PRO A 350 -3.61 21.23 -14.39
CA PRO A 350 -4.58 20.16 -14.09
C PRO A 350 -4.69 19.12 -15.21
N ASP A 351 -4.42 19.53 -16.45
CA ASP A 351 -4.51 18.70 -17.65
C ASP A 351 -3.21 17.90 -17.89
N SER A 352 -2.17 18.12 -17.09
CA SER A 352 -0.91 17.41 -17.24
C SER A 352 -1.04 15.93 -16.87
N ILE A 353 -0.31 15.08 -17.61
CA ILE A 353 -0.18 13.67 -17.30
C ILE A 353 1.07 13.48 -16.43
N LEU A 354 0.87 12.87 -15.27
CA LEU A 354 1.93 12.48 -14.35
C LEU A 354 2.30 11.03 -14.66
N SER A 355 3.50 10.79 -15.20
CA SER A 355 3.97 9.46 -15.63
C SER A 355 5.41 9.14 -15.25
N THR A 356 6.09 10.04 -14.53
CA THR A 356 7.46 9.81 -14.08
C THR A 356 7.47 8.73 -13.00
N LYS A 357 8.01 7.56 -13.35
CA LYS A 357 8.10 6.41 -12.45
C LYS A 357 8.90 6.75 -11.20
N MET A 358 8.39 6.30 -10.05
CA MET A 358 9.00 6.48 -8.72
C MET A 358 9.25 7.93 -8.30
N LEU A 359 8.78 8.94 -9.05
CA LEU A 359 8.97 10.33 -8.65
C LEU A 359 8.20 10.60 -7.36
N GLY A 360 8.90 11.12 -6.36
CA GLY A 360 8.28 11.53 -5.11
C GLY A 360 7.80 12.98 -5.17
N TYR A 361 6.67 13.22 -4.53
CA TYR A 361 5.98 14.49 -4.45
C TYR A 361 5.75 14.90 -3.00
N ALA A 362 5.96 16.17 -2.69
CA ALA A 362 5.52 16.78 -1.46
C ALA A 362 4.07 17.28 -1.63
N MET A 363 3.20 16.83 -0.72
CA MET A 363 1.75 17.06 -0.74
C MET A 363 1.32 17.82 0.52
N TRP A 364 0.46 18.82 0.38
CA TRP A 364 -0.20 19.48 1.52
C TRP A 364 -1.67 19.78 1.19
N ALA A 365 -2.58 19.23 2.00
CA ALA A 365 -4.01 19.53 1.96
C ALA A 365 -4.37 20.59 3.02
N THR A 366 -5.15 21.62 2.66
CA THR A 366 -5.52 22.71 3.59
C THR A 366 -6.88 22.48 4.24
N SER A 367 -7.07 22.97 5.46
CA SER A 367 -8.39 23.02 6.12
C SER A 367 -9.13 24.36 5.96
N SER A 368 -8.52 25.35 5.30
CA SER A 368 -9.06 26.70 5.11
C SER A 368 -8.72 27.24 3.72
N GLY A 369 -9.56 28.14 3.19
CA GLY A 369 -9.43 28.75 1.85
C GLY A 369 -10.51 28.31 0.86
N GLN A 370 -10.41 28.77 -0.39
CA GLN A 370 -11.38 28.43 -1.47
C GLN A 370 -11.36 26.95 -1.90
N TYR A 371 -10.39 26.17 -1.41
CA TYR A 371 -10.16 24.78 -1.82
C TYR A 371 -10.15 23.84 -0.60
N THR A 372 -11.23 23.83 0.18
CA THR A 372 -11.38 22.85 1.27
C THR A 372 -11.57 21.46 0.66
N THR A 373 -10.59 20.58 0.85
CA THR A 373 -10.71 19.18 0.42
C THR A 373 -10.73 18.25 1.63
N SER A 374 -11.59 17.23 1.55
CA SER A 374 -11.27 15.96 2.21
C SER A 374 -9.89 15.60 1.69
N GLY A 375 -8.89 15.35 2.54
CA GLY A 375 -7.52 15.03 2.08
C GLY A 375 -7.39 13.76 1.23
N LEU A 376 -8.51 13.24 0.74
CA LEU A 376 -8.68 12.15 -0.19
C LEU A 376 -8.47 12.62 -1.64
N VAL A 377 -7.49 12.02 -2.31
CA VAL A 377 -7.22 12.16 -3.75
C VAL A 377 -7.57 10.82 -4.42
N THR A 378 -8.18 10.87 -5.61
CA THR A 378 -8.69 9.69 -6.33
C THR A 378 -8.10 9.55 -7.75
N PRO A 379 -6.78 9.36 -7.88
CA PRO A 379 -6.16 9.15 -9.18
C PRO A 379 -6.61 7.83 -9.81
N ILE A 380 -6.73 7.84 -11.13
CA ILE A 380 -7.16 6.70 -11.94
C ILE A 380 -6.08 6.41 -12.98
N GLY A 381 -5.77 5.13 -13.19
CA GLY A 381 -4.76 4.70 -14.16
C GLY A 381 -4.55 3.19 -14.14
N LYS A 382 -3.45 2.74 -14.75
CA LYS A 382 -2.96 1.36 -14.63
C LYS A 382 -1.93 1.30 -13.52
N LEU A 383 -1.99 0.28 -12.67
CA LEU A 383 -1.01 0.07 -11.61
C LEU A 383 0.36 -0.26 -12.18
N ASN A 384 1.36 0.32 -11.53
CA ASN A 384 2.76 -0.09 -11.65
C ASN A 384 2.94 -1.52 -11.10
N THR A 385 3.60 -2.39 -11.86
CA THR A 385 3.98 -3.75 -11.46
C THR A 385 5.30 -4.14 -12.14
N GLY A 386 5.95 -5.20 -11.66
CA GLY A 386 7.20 -5.70 -12.22
C GLY A 386 8.42 -4.88 -11.80
N SER A 387 9.46 -4.89 -12.63
CA SER A 387 10.67 -4.10 -12.38
C SER A 387 10.48 -2.65 -12.79
N ILE A 388 10.77 -1.73 -11.87
CA ILE A 388 10.63 -0.29 -12.04
C ILE A 388 11.95 0.37 -11.70
N THR A 389 12.41 1.24 -12.58
CA THR A 389 13.69 1.96 -12.45
C THR A 389 13.45 3.46 -12.52
N ALA A 390 14.05 4.19 -11.59
CA ALA A 390 14.12 5.64 -11.56
C ALA A 390 15.52 6.10 -11.97
N SER A 391 15.61 7.09 -12.85
CA SER A 391 16.86 7.80 -13.11
C SER A 391 17.09 8.83 -12.01
N LEU A 392 18.29 8.84 -11.42
CA LEU A 392 18.66 9.73 -10.33
C LEU A 392 19.64 10.79 -10.83
N GLY A 393 19.35 12.04 -10.49
CA GLY A 393 20.18 13.18 -10.82
C GLY A 393 21.33 13.36 -9.84
N TYR A 394 22.39 14.01 -10.31
CA TYR A 394 23.51 14.49 -9.52
C TYR A 394 24.05 15.73 -10.21
N ASN A 395 24.35 16.81 -9.46
CA ASN A 395 24.83 18.06 -10.06
C ASN A 395 26.27 18.44 -9.65
N GLY A 396 27.01 17.52 -9.04
CA GLY A 396 28.38 17.75 -8.60
C GLY A 396 28.52 18.26 -7.17
N SER A 397 27.46 18.85 -6.60
CA SER A 397 27.45 19.38 -5.22
C SER A 397 26.38 18.76 -4.33
N ASP A 398 25.32 18.20 -4.92
CA ASP A 398 24.23 17.51 -4.23
C ASP A 398 23.76 16.31 -5.07
N GLY A 399 23.34 15.27 -4.37
CA GLY A 399 22.80 14.04 -4.92
C GLY A 399 21.42 13.67 -4.38
N TYR A 400 20.75 14.55 -3.62
CA TYR A 400 19.42 14.26 -3.09
C TYR A 400 18.41 14.09 -4.21
N ASN A 401 17.69 12.98 -4.19
CA ASN A 401 16.61 12.67 -5.11
C ASN A 401 15.38 12.27 -4.31
N LEU A 402 14.26 12.95 -4.51
CA LEU A 402 12.98 12.57 -3.92
C LEU A 402 12.33 11.51 -4.81
N ILE A 403 12.41 10.26 -4.39
CA ILE A 403 11.76 9.12 -5.04
C ILE A 403 10.72 8.51 -4.10
N GLY A 404 10.05 7.43 -4.50
CA GLY A 404 9.19 6.70 -3.58
C GLY A 404 8.80 5.33 -4.04
N ASN A 405 7.93 4.71 -3.26
CA ASN A 405 7.36 3.40 -3.54
C ASN A 405 6.36 3.49 -4.71
N PRO A 406 6.67 2.90 -5.87
CA PRO A 406 5.80 2.96 -7.04
C PRO A 406 4.68 1.93 -7.00
N PHE A 407 4.58 1.07 -5.97
CA PHE A 407 3.63 -0.02 -5.92
C PHE A 407 2.43 0.29 -5.01
N PRO A 408 1.26 -0.31 -5.27
CA PRO A 408 0.10 -0.25 -4.38
C PRO A 408 0.23 -1.17 -3.15
N SER A 409 1.45 -1.57 -2.77
CA SER A 409 1.76 -2.44 -1.62
C SER A 409 2.95 -1.86 -0.86
N ALA A 410 3.24 -2.37 0.33
CA ALA A 410 4.49 -2.00 1.00
C ALA A 410 5.70 -2.48 0.18
N LEU A 411 6.82 -1.74 0.29
CA LEU A 411 8.11 -2.03 -0.31
C LEU A 411 9.15 -2.22 0.80
N ASP A 412 9.85 -3.34 0.82
CA ASP A 412 10.95 -3.63 1.74
C ASP A 412 12.28 -3.18 1.13
N LEU A 413 12.87 -2.11 1.68
CA LEU A 413 14.16 -1.58 1.24
C LEU A 413 15.37 -2.47 1.60
N SER A 414 15.17 -3.50 2.42
CA SER A 414 16.21 -4.50 2.73
C SER A 414 16.25 -5.64 1.72
N SER A 415 15.17 -5.83 0.95
CA SER A 415 15.04 -6.91 -0.02
C SER A 415 16.12 -6.85 -1.11
N THR A 416 16.53 -8.03 -1.56
CA THR A 416 17.40 -8.20 -2.75
C THR A 416 16.74 -7.68 -4.04
N GLY A 417 15.42 -7.48 -4.03
CA GLY A 417 14.67 -6.83 -5.11
C GLY A 417 14.90 -5.32 -5.23
N VAL A 418 15.68 -4.71 -4.32
CA VAL A 418 16.02 -3.28 -4.32
C VAL A 418 17.49 -3.09 -4.70
N ASN A 419 17.73 -2.32 -5.75
CA ASN A 419 19.06 -1.92 -6.20
C ASN A 419 19.24 -0.40 -6.04
N PHE A 420 20.17 -0.01 -5.17
CA PHE A 420 20.49 1.39 -4.90
C PHE A 420 21.37 2.04 -5.99
N GLY A 421 21.95 1.25 -6.91
CA GLY A 421 22.92 1.77 -7.87
C GLY A 421 24.13 2.40 -7.17
N ASP A 422 24.59 3.55 -7.66
CA ASP A 422 25.62 4.37 -7.01
C ASP A 422 25.01 5.42 -6.06
N CYS A 423 24.02 4.98 -5.27
CA CYS A 423 23.49 5.75 -4.15
C CYS A 423 24.03 5.21 -2.85
N GLN A 424 24.11 6.10 -1.86
CA GLN A 424 24.33 5.68 -0.50
C GLN A 424 23.18 4.76 -0.06
N PRO A 425 23.44 3.61 0.59
CA PRO A 425 22.44 2.58 0.87
C PRO A 425 21.55 2.95 2.08
N LYS A 426 20.86 4.07 1.97
CA LYS A 426 20.04 4.70 3.01
C LYS A 426 18.91 5.52 2.40
N ALA A 427 17.87 5.76 3.18
CA ALA A 427 16.69 6.51 2.75
C ALA A 427 16.16 7.38 3.87
N TRP A 428 15.88 8.66 3.57
CA TRP A 428 15.32 9.61 4.53
C TRP A 428 13.82 9.78 4.31
N PHE A 429 13.05 9.44 5.33
CA PHE A 429 11.60 9.51 5.36
C PHE A 429 11.15 10.71 6.18
N PHE A 430 10.37 11.61 5.60
CA PHE A 430 9.69 12.62 6.39
C PHE A 430 8.56 11.96 7.20
N ASN A 431 8.57 12.15 8.52
CA ASN A 431 7.54 11.68 9.43
C ASN A 431 6.63 12.86 9.83
N PRO A 432 5.38 12.93 9.31
CA PRO A 432 4.47 14.04 9.60
C PRO A 432 4.08 14.14 11.08
N SER A 433 4.19 13.05 11.85
CA SER A 433 3.82 13.05 13.28
C SER A 433 4.87 13.73 14.15
N SER A 434 6.14 13.69 13.73
CA SER A 434 7.27 14.32 14.42
C SER A 434 7.74 15.61 13.75
N ASN A 435 7.19 15.91 12.56
CA ASN A 435 7.64 16.99 11.68
C ASN A 435 9.13 16.93 11.34
N ASN A 436 9.73 15.73 11.32
CA ASN A 436 11.16 15.55 11.10
C ASN A 436 11.48 14.32 10.23
N TYR A 437 12.74 14.21 9.81
CA TYR A 437 13.21 13.08 9.01
C TYR A 437 13.70 11.92 9.88
N GLU A 438 13.30 10.71 9.50
CA GLU A 438 13.86 9.46 10.03
C GLU A 438 14.62 8.74 8.92
N VAL A 439 15.76 8.14 9.26
CA VAL A 439 16.67 7.52 8.30
C VAL A 439 16.61 6.01 8.43
N TYR A 440 16.26 5.34 7.33
CA TYR A 440 16.56 3.92 7.16
C TYR A 440 18.00 3.79 6.66
N LEU A 441 18.79 2.94 7.33
CA LEU A 441 20.16 2.62 6.95
C LEU A 441 20.24 1.11 6.68
N LYS A 442 20.72 0.72 5.50
CA LYS A 442 20.78 -0.70 5.11
C LYS A 442 21.72 -1.52 5.99
N ALA A 443 22.78 -0.90 6.51
CA ALA A 443 23.68 -1.51 7.49
C ALA A 443 23.06 -1.68 8.90
N GLY A 444 21.79 -1.26 9.08
CA GLY A 444 21.12 -1.23 10.37
C GLY A 444 21.45 0.01 11.19
N GLY A 445 20.72 0.22 12.30
CA GLY A 445 21.02 1.30 13.25
C GLY A 445 20.58 2.70 12.84
N GLY A 446 19.73 2.81 11.81
CA GLY A 446 19.09 4.07 11.44
C GLY A 446 18.17 4.63 12.53
N THR A 447 17.82 5.92 12.43
CA THR A 447 16.81 6.54 13.31
C THR A 447 15.39 6.03 13.01
N ARG A 448 15.18 5.44 11.83
CA ARG A 448 14.01 4.65 11.45
C ARG A 448 14.26 3.16 11.74
N THR A 449 13.34 2.53 12.45
CA THR A 449 13.47 1.13 12.89
C THR A 449 12.97 0.09 11.88
N THR A 450 12.44 0.53 10.74
CA THR A 450 11.86 -0.37 9.73
C THR A 450 12.44 -0.10 8.35
N SER A 451 12.68 -1.17 7.59
CA SER A 451 13.02 -1.13 6.16
C SER A 451 11.80 -0.93 5.27
N PHE A 452 10.59 -1.08 5.80
CA PHE A 452 9.37 -0.97 5.01
C PHE A 452 9.04 0.50 4.70
N CYS A 453 8.86 0.75 3.40
CA CYS A 453 8.23 1.92 2.84
C CYS A 453 6.75 1.60 2.58
N ALA A 454 5.84 2.38 3.16
CA ALA A 454 4.41 2.15 2.96
C ALA A 454 4.00 2.31 1.49
N ALA A 455 2.83 1.77 1.11
CA ALA A 455 2.28 1.98 -0.22
C ALA A 455 2.22 3.48 -0.53
N GLU A 456 2.73 3.86 -1.71
CA GLU A 456 2.74 5.24 -2.20
C GLU A 456 3.56 6.24 -1.35
N GLN A 457 4.38 5.81 -0.40
CA GLN A 457 5.21 6.72 0.40
C GLN A 457 6.48 7.11 -0.37
N ALA A 458 6.87 8.38 -0.28
CA ALA A 458 8.12 8.89 -0.85
C ALA A 458 9.19 9.18 0.23
N PHE A 459 10.45 9.10 -0.19
CA PHE A 459 11.64 9.26 0.61
C PHE A 459 12.79 9.82 -0.23
N PHE A 460 13.73 10.50 0.42
CA PHE A 460 14.96 10.92 -0.22
C PHE A 460 15.97 9.78 -0.27
N VAL A 461 16.72 9.71 -1.37
CA VAL A 461 17.98 8.96 -1.50
C VAL A 461 19.09 9.94 -1.89
N LEU A 462 20.35 9.57 -1.63
CA LEU A 462 21.51 10.39 -1.94
C LEU A 462 22.42 9.66 -2.94
N ALA A 463 22.48 10.19 -4.16
CA ALA A 463 23.29 9.65 -5.25
C ALA A 463 24.73 10.22 -5.21
N ASN A 464 25.75 9.38 -5.35
CA ASN A 464 27.15 9.84 -5.44
C ASN A 464 27.50 10.30 -6.86
N SER A 465 26.76 9.83 -7.85
CA SER A 465 26.85 10.22 -9.26
C SER A 465 25.50 10.06 -9.95
N ALA A 466 25.37 10.52 -11.19
CA ALA A 466 24.16 10.25 -11.98
C ALA A 466 24.01 8.74 -12.17
N THR A 467 22.93 8.17 -11.64
CA THR A 467 22.76 6.71 -11.53
C THR A 467 21.28 6.32 -11.64
N SER A 468 20.95 5.07 -11.32
CA SER A 468 19.57 4.60 -11.28
C SER A 468 19.29 3.83 -10.00
N PHE A 469 18.06 3.98 -9.49
CA PHE A 469 17.52 3.17 -8.41
C PHE A 469 16.42 2.28 -8.96
N SER A 470 16.39 1.00 -8.62
CA SER A 470 15.37 0.08 -9.11
C SER A 470 14.81 -0.85 -8.05
N VAL A 471 13.54 -1.21 -8.26
CA VAL A 471 12.77 -2.12 -7.43
C VAL A 471 12.06 -3.13 -8.32
N ASN A 472 11.83 -4.34 -7.82
CA ASN A 472 11.02 -5.34 -8.52
C ASN A 472 10.00 -5.99 -7.57
N ASN A 473 9.23 -6.96 -8.07
CA ASN A 473 8.18 -7.59 -7.29
C ASN A 473 8.67 -8.36 -6.04
N SER A 474 9.93 -8.81 -5.98
CA SER A 474 10.45 -9.50 -4.79
C SER A 474 10.70 -8.57 -3.61
N ALA A 475 10.64 -7.24 -3.82
CA ALA A 475 10.69 -6.24 -2.76
C ALA A 475 9.31 -5.87 -2.21
N ARG A 476 8.21 -6.39 -2.79
CA ARG A 476 6.85 -6.04 -2.37
C ARG A 476 6.37 -6.94 -1.24
N SER A 477 5.56 -6.39 -0.33
CA SER A 477 4.93 -7.14 0.75
C SER A 477 3.55 -6.57 1.10
N ILE A 478 2.70 -7.41 1.68
CA ILE A 478 1.53 -6.95 2.43
C ILE A 478 1.97 -6.75 3.87
N ASN A 479 2.14 -5.50 4.29
CA ASN A 479 2.46 -5.23 5.67
C ASN A 479 1.16 -5.18 6.49
N SER A 480 0.87 -6.29 7.14
CA SER A 480 -0.29 -6.44 8.03
C SER A 480 0.07 -6.83 9.45
N VAL A 481 1.37 -6.96 9.73
CA VAL A 481 1.88 -7.32 11.05
C VAL A 481 2.51 -6.07 11.65
N PRO A 482 2.12 -5.65 12.86
CA PRO A 482 2.86 -4.64 13.60
C PRO A 482 4.31 -5.11 13.74
N PHE A 483 5.22 -4.39 13.08
CA PHE A 483 6.63 -4.26 13.43
C PHE A 483 7.22 -5.47 14.17
N LEU A 484 7.40 -6.60 13.48
CA LEU A 484 8.46 -7.52 13.88
C LEU A 484 9.75 -6.73 13.67
N LYS A 485 10.54 -6.60 14.75
CA LYS A 485 11.86 -5.98 14.70
C LYS A 485 12.78 -6.87 13.86
N ASP A 486 12.68 -6.79 12.54
CA ASP A 486 13.67 -7.34 11.61
C ASP A 486 14.90 -6.42 11.54
N GLY A 487 15.30 -5.87 12.70
CA GLY A 487 16.54 -5.13 12.81
C GLY A 487 17.67 -6.12 13.02
N ILE A 488 18.78 -5.91 12.32
CA ILE A 488 20.07 -6.45 12.74
C ILE A 488 20.25 -6.05 14.22
N GLU A 489 20.43 -7.04 15.11
CA GLU A 489 20.81 -6.73 16.48
C GLU A 489 22.20 -6.11 16.46
N LEU A 490 22.25 -4.81 16.72
CA LEU A 490 23.48 -4.05 16.78
C LEU A 490 23.86 -3.81 18.24
N HIS A 491 25.10 -4.15 18.55
CA HIS A 491 25.73 -3.81 19.82
C HIS A 491 26.19 -2.35 19.81
N ASP A 492 26.41 -1.81 21.01
CA ASP A 492 27.00 -0.49 21.27
C ASP A 492 26.34 0.65 20.49
N MET A 493 25.02 0.76 20.61
CA MET A 493 24.23 1.77 19.90
C MET A 493 23.35 2.56 20.87
N LEU A 494 23.59 3.87 20.97
CA LEU A 494 22.82 4.82 21.76
C LEU A 494 21.78 5.50 20.88
N LYS A 495 20.50 5.41 21.27
CA LYS A 495 19.41 6.13 20.60
C LYS A 495 19.05 7.35 21.42
N LEU A 496 18.97 8.51 20.78
CA LEU A 496 18.63 9.77 21.43
C LEU A 496 17.40 10.36 20.76
N THR A 497 16.42 10.78 21.55
CA THR A 497 15.22 11.48 21.09
C THR A 497 15.14 12.84 21.77
N ALA A 498 15.07 13.92 21.00
CA ALA A 498 14.79 15.25 21.52
C ALA A 498 13.32 15.61 21.28
N SER A 499 12.55 15.86 22.33
CA SER A 499 11.15 16.28 22.28
C SER A 499 10.98 17.71 22.79
N CYS A 500 9.96 18.40 22.29
CA CYS A 500 9.60 19.76 22.71
C CYS A 500 8.39 19.76 23.65
N ASP A 501 8.44 20.56 24.71
CA ASP A 501 7.27 20.78 25.55
C ASP A 501 6.21 21.59 24.79
N GLY A 502 4.97 21.10 24.85
CA GLY A 502 3.80 21.78 24.30
C GLY A 502 3.44 21.45 22.85
N ASN A 503 4.13 20.50 22.20
CA ASN A 503 3.67 19.85 20.96
C ASN A 503 4.14 18.38 20.89
N SER A 504 3.86 17.69 19.78
CA SER A 504 4.29 16.30 19.55
C SER A 504 5.53 16.19 18.66
N ASP A 505 6.21 17.31 18.38
CA ASP A 505 7.38 17.31 17.50
C ASP A 505 8.58 16.72 18.23
N TYR A 506 9.34 15.90 17.52
CA TYR A 506 10.56 15.31 18.04
C TYR A 506 11.55 15.02 16.92
N ASP A 507 12.81 14.86 17.30
CA ASP A 507 13.87 14.39 16.41
C ASP A 507 14.65 13.26 17.04
N LYS A 508 15.25 12.43 16.21
CA LYS A 508 16.05 11.29 16.64
C LYS A 508 17.46 11.41 16.09
N SER A 509 18.44 11.08 16.92
CA SER A 509 19.83 10.88 16.52
C SER A 509 20.33 9.55 17.07
N VAL A 510 21.19 8.87 16.32
CA VAL A 510 21.85 7.63 16.75
C VAL A 510 23.36 7.84 16.78
N ILE A 511 23.97 7.38 17.88
CA ILE A 511 25.42 7.19 17.99
C ILE A 511 25.66 5.68 18.09
N ARG A 512 26.37 5.12 17.12
CA ARG A 512 26.75 3.70 17.08
C ARG A 512 28.25 3.59 17.21
N PHE A 513 28.73 2.51 17.81
CA PHE A 513 30.15 2.16 17.80
C PHE A 513 30.35 0.84 17.07
N ALA A 514 31.26 0.83 16.09
CA ALA A 514 31.54 -0.34 15.27
C ALA A 514 33.03 -0.36 14.87
N PRO A 515 33.79 -1.43 15.10
CA PRO A 515 35.24 -1.46 14.82
C PRO A 515 35.63 -1.11 13.38
N GLU A 516 34.76 -1.40 12.41
CA GLU A 516 34.95 -1.14 10.99
C GLU A 516 34.69 0.31 10.55
N ALA A 517 34.19 1.16 11.45
CA ALA A 517 33.81 2.52 11.13
C ALA A 517 34.99 3.51 11.07
N SER A 518 34.74 4.66 10.44
CA SER A 518 35.68 5.77 10.32
C SER A 518 35.38 6.88 11.31
N THR A 519 36.39 7.69 11.68
CA THR A 519 36.16 8.95 12.41
C THR A 519 35.63 10.07 11.50
N SER A 520 35.78 9.91 10.18
CA SER A 520 35.20 10.78 9.16
C SER A 520 33.92 10.17 8.60
N TYR A 521 33.11 10.98 7.90
CA TYR A 521 31.85 10.51 7.32
C TYR A 521 32.02 9.24 6.47
N ASP A 522 31.21 8.23 6.77
CA ASP A 522 31.16 6.95 6.10
C ASP A 522 29.84 6.78 5.32
N ASN A 523 29.95 6.52 4.02
CA ASN A 523 28.79 6.39 3.14
C ASN A 523 27.89 5.19 3.46
N ASP A 524 28.39 4.14 4.12
CA ASP A 524 27.64 2.93 4.41
C ASP A 524 27.08 2.91 5.84
N TYR A 525 27.74 3.61 6.77
CA TYR A 525 27.42 3.56 8.20
C TYR A 525 26.87 4.87 8.81
N ASP A 526 27.09 6.02 8.17
CA ASP A 526 26.60 7.31 8.65
C ASP A 526 25.40 7.81 7.88
N ALA A 527 24.72 8.82 8.40
CA ALA A 527 23.70 9.55 7.65
C ALA A 527 23.71 11.03 7.98
N TYR A 528 23.81 11.86 6.94
CA TYR A 528 23.63 13.31 7.06
C TYR A 528 22.29 13.66 7.71
N LYS A 529 22.29 14.73 8.49
CA LYS A 529 21.08 15.33 9.06
C LYS A 529 20.31 16.08 7.97
N LEU A 530 19.10 15.59 7.65
CA LEU A 530 18.08 16.39 6.98
C LEU A 530 17.20 17.06 8.03
N SER A 531 17.15 18.40 7.99
CA SER A 531 16.33 19.18 8.92
C SER A 531 14.84 19.07 8.56
N GLY A 532 14.02 18.85 9.59
CA GLY A 532 12.56 18.83 9.48
C GLY A 532 11.95 20.23 9.36
N SER A 533 10.69 20.34 9.81
CA SER A 533 10.01 21.63 9.94
C SER A 533 10.76 22.54 10.91
N TYR A 534 10.71 23.85 10.67
CA TYR A 534 11.43 24.85 11.44
C TYR A 534 11.14 24.79 12.95
N GLU A 535 9.87 24.61 13.33
CA GLU A 535 9.42 24.54 14.73
C GLU A 535 9.79 23.23 15.44
N ALA A 536 10.12 22.16 14.69
CA ALA A 536 10.50 20.89 15.27
C ALA A 536 11.93 20.98 15.84
N PRO A 537 12.22 20.36 17.00
CA PRO A 537 13.59 20.26 17.49
C PRO A 537 14.47 19.57 16.45
N GLN A 538 15.75 19.91 16.40
CA GLN A 538 16.74 19.23 15.54
C GLN A 538 17.88 18.75 16.43
N LEU A 539 18.12 17.44 16.45
CA LEU A 539 19.19 16.79 17.19
C LEU A 539 20.11 16.06 16.21
N PHE A 540 21.41 16.27 16.33
CA PHE A 540 22.40 15.67 15.44
C PHE A 540 23.74 15.52 16.13
N SER A 541 24.56 14.58 15.68
CA SER A 541 25.98 14.52 16.03
C SER A 541 26.78 15.50 15.15
N LEU A 542 27.89 15.99 15.67
CA LEU A 542 28.82 16.88 14.96
C LEU A 542 30.18 16.20 14.79
N LEU A 543 30.63 16.08 13.54
CA LEU A 543 32.02 15.76 13.25
C LEU A 543 32.92 16.99 13.43
N ASP A 544 34.24 16.79 13.42
CA ASP A 544 35.22 17.87 13.63
C ASP A 544 35.17 18.95 12.54
N ASP A 545 34.77 18.59 11.32
CA ASP A 545 34.56 19.50 10.19
C ASP A 545 33.18 20.20 10.20
N GLN A 546 32.43 20.08 11.30
CA GLN A 546 31.07 20.60 11.49
C GLN A 546 29.98 19.88 10.67
N THR A 547 30.29 18.75 10.04
CA THR A 547 29.28 17.91 9.39
C THR A 547 28.25 17.42 10.41
N LYS A 548 26.96 17.58 10.08
CA LYS A 548 25.82 17.21 10.94
C LYS A 548 25.28 15.84 10.55
N LEU A 549 25.18 14.94 11.51
CA LEU A 549 24.73 13.55 11.28
C LEU A 549 23.52 13.18 12.14
N SER A 550 22.52 12.55 11.52
CA SER A 550 21.41 11.87 12.24
C SER A 550 21.79 10.47 12.68
N VAL A 551 22.74 9.83 11.99
CA VAL A 551 23.35 8.56 12.38
C VAL A 551 24.85 8.75 12.30
N ASN A 552 25.54 8.57 13.42
CA ASN A 552 26.99 8.68 13.52
C ASN A 552 27.54 7.36 14.05
N THR A 553 28.31 6.66 13.24
CA THR A 553 28.98 5.43 13.59
C THR A 553 30.47 5.73 13.79
N GLN A 554 30.95 5.54 15.02
CA GLN A 554 32.34 5.78 15.39
C GLN A 554 33.09 4.46 15.60
N PRO A 555 34.42 4.40 15.38
CA PRO A 555 35.19 3.21 15.69
C PRO A 555 35.17 2.95 17.20
N TRP A 556 34.77 1.76 17.65
CA TRP A 556 34.96 1.38 19.05
C TRP A 556 36.41 0.96 19.30
N THR A 557 37.11 1.65 20.19
CA THR A 557 38.53 1.36 20.50
C THR A 557 38.73 0.80 21.91
N ASP A 558 37.65 0.42 22.60
CA ASP A 558 37.64 0.12 24.04
C ASP A 558 38.18 1.25 24.94
N GLN A 559 38.39 2.45 24.38
CA GLN A 559 38.84 3.64 25.10
C GLN A 559 37.65 4.56 25.42
N ASN A 560 37.88 5.52 26.33
CA ASN A 560 36.91 6.57 26.58
C ASN A 560 36.78 7.45 25.33
N GLN A 561 35.55 7.70 24.90
CA GLN A 561 35.25 8.47 23.71
C GLN A 561 34.24 9.59 24.01
N VAL A 562 34.39 10.69 23.27
CA VAL A 562 33.51 11.86 23.37
C VAL A 562 32.91 12.13 22.00
N VAL A 563 31.58 12.14 21.92
CA VAL A 563 30.83 12.49 20.71
C VAL A 563 30.14 13.82 20.90
N LYS A 564 30.39 14.78 20.01
CA LYS A 564 29.76 16.10 20.04
C LYS A 564 28.32 15.99 19.54
N LEU A 565 27.39 16.59 20.28
CA LEU A 565 25.99 16.67 19.92
C LEU A 565 25.56 18.13 19.74
N GLY A 566 24.92 18.37 18.61
CA GLY A 566 24.26 19.62 18.28
C GLY A 566 22.77 19.57 18.54
N PHE A 567 22.22 20.67 19.02
CA PHE A 567 20.78 20.88 19.16
C PHE A 567 20.38 22.25 18.62
N SER A 568 19.29 22.32 17.84
CA SER A 568 18.70 23.60 17.40
C SER A 568 17.18 23.54 17.42
N CYS A 569 16.52 24.68 17.58
CA CYS A 569 15.06 24.75 17.62
C CYS A 569 14.51 26.03 16.96
N GLY A 570 13.27 25.97 16.48
CA GLY A 570 12.52 27.11 15.95
C GLY A 570 11.62 27.81 16.97
N LYS A 571 11.54 27.30 18.20
CA LYS A 571 10.69 27.81 19.28
C LYS A 571 11.44 27.91 20.60
N ASN A 572 11.28 29.01 21.32
CA ASN A 572 11.75 29.10 22.71
C ASN A 572 10.87 28.20 23.59
N SER A 573 11.45 27.15 24.16
CA SER A 573 10.73 26.17 24.97
C SER A 573 11.67 25.41 25.91
N ASN A 574 11.07 24.55 26.71
CA ASN A 574 11.78 23.45 27.34
C ASN A 574 11.76 22.24 26.40
N TYR A 575 12.88 21.53 26.41
CA TYR A 575 13.13 20.34 25.61
C TYR A 575 13.64 19.24 26.52
N THR A 576 13.43 18.00 26.09
CA THR A 576 13.96 16.83 26.78
C THR A 576 14.71 15.95 25.79
N ILE A 577 15.97 15.65 26.08
CA ILE A 577 16.72 14.58 25.41
C ILE A 577 16.52 13.30 26.22
N THR A 578 15.98 12.27 25.60
CA THR A 578 15.83 10.93 26.19
C THR A 578 16.73 9.95 25.46
N ALA A 579 17.54 9.22 26.22
CA ALA A 579 18.40 8.16 25.76
C ALA A 579 17.76 6.79 25.93
N ASP A 580 18.03 5.87 25.00
CA ASP A 580 17.53 4.50 25.02
C ASP A 580 18.56 3.55 24.40
N ASN A 581 18.28 2.24 24.45
CA ASN A 581 19.07 1.15 23.89
C ASN A 581 20.36 0.83 24.68
N PHE A 582 20.39 1.13 25.98
CA PHE A 582 21.53 0.84 26.87
C PHE A 582 21.90 -0.64 26.95
N GLN A 583 20.93 -1.54 26.75
CA GLN A 583 21.14 -2.98 26.75
C GLN A 583 21.99 -3.48 25.57
N SER A 584 22.24 -2.63 24.56
CA SER A 584 23.17 -2.95 23.47
C SER A 584 24.63 -2.81 23.89
N PHE A 585 24.92 -2.11 24.99
CA PHE A 585 26.26 -1.91 25.53
C PHE A 585 26.53 -2.86 26.69
N ASN A 586 27.79 -3.22 26.90
CA ASN A 586 28.21 -3.91 28.12
C ASN A 586 27.86 -3.10 29.39
N ASP A 587 27.49 -3.78 30.48
CA ASP A 587 27.01 -3.17 31.73
C ASP A 587 28.04 -2.26 32.41
N ASN A 588 29.33 -2.48 32.16
CA ASN A 588 30.42 -1.69 32.72
C ASN A 588 30.65 -0.36 31.96
N ILE A 589 30.09 -0.18 30.77
CA ILE A 589 30.27 1.04 29.97
C ILE A 589 29.39 2.15 30.54
N SER A 590 30.00 3.20 31.09
CA SER A 590 29.26 4.36 31.59
C SER A 590 28.97 5.35 30.46
N ILE A 591 27.76 5.93 30.44
CA ILE A 591 27.33 6.86 29.40
C ILE A 591 26.80 8.14 30.07
N TYR A 592 27.43 9.28 29.78
CA TYR A 592 27.05 10.57 30.35
C TYR A 592 26.71 11.58 29.26
N LEU A 593 25.75 12.47 29.54
CA LEU A 593 25.49 13.68 28.78
C LEU A 593 26.04 14.88 29.56
N GLU A 594 26.89 15.67 28.91
CA GLU A 594 27.36 16.95 29.43
C GLU A 594 26.67 18.10 28.70
N ASP A 595 26.07 19.01 29.44
CA ASP A 595 25.56 20.30 28.96
C ASP A 595 26.60 21.40 29.22
N LYS A 596 27.30 21.81 28.16
CA LYS A 596 28.36 22.82 28.23
C LYS A 596 27.85 24.21 28.64
N LEU A 597 26.57 24.51 28.41
CA LEU A 597 26.00 25.80 28.74
C LEU A 597 25.72 25.90 30.25
N LEU A 598 25.16 24.84 30.83
CA LEU A 598 24.83 24.80 32.25
C LEU A 598 25.94 24.22 33.12
N ASN A 599 26.99 23.66 32.50
CA ASN A 599 28.07 22.93 33.16
C ASN A 599 27.52 21.79 34.06
N VAL A 600 26.57 21.03 33.51
CA VAL A 600 25.91 19.90 34.17
C VAL A 600 26.27 18.61 33.45
N THR A 601 26.60 17.55 34.20
CA THR A 601 26.82 16.21 33.67
C THR A 601 25.79 15.24 34.26
N GLN A 602 25.05 14.55 33.40
CA GLN A 602 24.05 13.56 33.79
C GLN A 602 24.46 12.15 33.38
N ASP A 603 24.37 11.21 34.33
CA ASP A 603 24.49 9.78 34.07
C ASP A 603 23.23 9.25 33.39
N LEU A 604 23.31 8.97 32.09
CA LEU A 604 22.17 8.57 31.28
C LEU A 604 21.68 7.15 31.60
N ARG A 605 22.51 6.29 32.21
CA ARG A 605 22.08 4.96 32.65
C ARG A 605 21.23 5.02 33.93
N LYS A 606 21.45 6.02 34.78
CA LYS A 606 20.67 6.24 36.01
C LYS A 606 19.40 7.04 35.74
N ASN A 607 19.52 8.09 34.94
CA ASN A 607 18.40 8.90 34.49
C ASN A 607 18.55 9.18 33.00
N ALA A 608 17.74 8.49 32.19
CA ALA A 608 17.83 8.55 30.75
C ALA A 608 17.30 9.84 30.12
N SER A 609 16.57 10.66 30.89
CA SER A 609 15.94 11.89 30.41
C SER A 609 16.58 13.14 31.02
N TYR A 610 17.10 14.01 30.16
CA TYR A 610 17.66 15.31 30.54
C TYR A 610 16.83 16.45 29.95
N SER A 611 16.26 17.29 30.81
CA SER A 611 15.44 18.43 30.41
C SER A 611 16.21 19.75 30.51
N PHE A 612 16.01 20.63 29.54
CA PHE A 612 16.70 21.91 29.44
C PHE A 612 15.87 22.94 28.68
N SER A 613 16.12 24.22 28.94
CA SER A 613 15.55 25.32 28.12
C SER A 613 16.48 25.63 26.95
N ALA A 614 15.90 25.90 25.78
CA ALA A 614 16.64 26.38 24.61
C ALA A 614 15.84 27.46 23.86
N ASN A 615 16.57 28.41 23.29
CA ASN A 615 16.02 29.52 22.52
C ASN A 615 16.42 29.45 21.05
N VAL A 616 15.61 30.09 20.20
CA VAL A 616 15.91 30.27 18.79
C VAL A 616 17.20 31.07 18.64
N GLY A 617 18.15 30.50 17.91
CA GLY A 617 19.45 31.12 17.66
C GLY A 617 20.54 30.81 18.69
N ASP A 618 20.27 29.97 19.69
CA ASP A 618 21.32 29.43 20.56
C ASP A 618 22.40 28.70 19.75
N GLN A 619 23.63 28.66 20.26
CA GLN A 619 24.72 27.92 19.62
C GLN A 619 24.40 26.42 19.61
N ASN A 620 24.56 25.79 18.44
CA ASN A 620 24.15 24.42 18.24
C ASN A 620 25.00 23.42 19.07
N ASP A 621 26.32 23.64 19.16
CA ASP A 621 27.28 22.76 19.86
C ASP A 621 27.21 22.92 21.39
N ARG A 622 26.15 22.36 21.97
CA ARG A 622 25.85 22.46 23.41
C ARG A 622 26.19 21.21 24.20
N PHE A 623 26.07 20.02 23.60
CA PHE A 623 26.08 18.77 24.34
C PHE A 623 27.26 17.88 23.96
N LEU A 624 27.79 17.14 24.92
CA LEU A 624 28.76 16.07 24.69
C LEU A 624 28.23 14.75 25.25
N ILE A 625 28.38 13.66 24.50
CA ILE A 625 28.16 12.30 25.00
C ILE A 625 29.51 11.69 25.33
N HIS A 626 29.69 11.32 26.60
CA HIS A 626 30.87 10.62 27.08
C HIS A 626 30.55 9.14 27.22
N VAL A 627 31.26 8.30 26.48
CA VAL A 627 31.20 6.85 26.60
C VAL A 627 32.50 6.39 27.24
N MET A 628 32.41 5.82 28.43
CA MET A 628 33.58 5.52 29.26
C MET A 628 33.69 4.04 29.56
N ASN A 629 34.87 3.47 29.29
CA ASN A 629 35.23 2.12 29.67
C ASN A 629 36.12 2.15 30.95
N PRO A 630 35.60 1.73 32.12
CA PRO A 630 36.35 1.79 33.36
C PRO A 630 37.52 0.80 33.44
N THR A 631 37.58 -0.19 32.53
CA THR A 631 38.63 -1.22 32.51
C THR A 631 39.84 -0.87 31.63
N PHE A 632 39.81 0.26 30.91
CA PHE A 632 40.93 0.67 30.06
C PHE A 632 42.00 1.47 30.83
N GLY A 633 43.02 0.76 31.30
CA GLY A 633 44.22 1.30 31.95
C GLY A 633 44.92 0.24 32.80
N ILE A 634 46.21 -0.01 32.57
CA ILE A 634 47.01 -0.92 33.39
C ILE A 634 47.23 -0.24 34.74
N GLY A 635 46.47 -0.63 35.77
CA GLY A 635 46.63 -0.14 37.14
C GLY A 635 45.42 -0.44 38.02
N GLU A 636 45.49 -1.57 38.72
CA GLU A 636 44.63 -2.11 39.79
C GLU A 636 43.11 -1.91 39.70
N ILE A 637 42.42 -3.05 39.77
CA ILE A 637 40.96 -3.21 39.87
C ILE A 637 40.51 -2.66 41.23
N GLY A 638 40.29 -1.36 41.27
CA GLY A 638 39.44 -0.67 42.22
C GLY A 638 38.59 0.31 41.43
N MET A 639 37.29 0.42 41.72
CA MET A 639 36.45 1.48 41.19
C MET A 639 37.00 2.83 41.68
N ASN A 640 38.06 3.35 41.04
CA ASN A 640 38.64 4.62 41.41
C ASN A 640 37.64 5.71 41.04
N SER A 641 37.27 6.49 42.05
CA SER A 641 36.43 7.67 41.91
C SER A 641 37.05 8.71 40.98
N LEU A 642 38.37 8.69 40.78
CA LEU A 642 39.05 9.48 39.77
C LEU A 642 39.40 8.70 38.51
N GLN A 643 39.08 9.27 37.35
CA GLN A 643 39.53 8.81 36.04
C GLN A 643 40.05 9.99 35.20
N VAL A 644 41.10 9.73 34.42
CA VAL A 644 41.70 10.70 33.49
C VAL A 644 41.74 10.10 32.09
N TYR A 645 41.40 10.90 31.08
CA TYR A 645 41.54 10.53 29.67
C TYR A 645 41.65 11.79 28.80
N GLN A 646 42.21 11.65 27.61
CA GLN A 646 42.22 12.70 26.60
C GLN A 646 41.34 12.26 25.44
N SER A 647 40.63 13.22 24.85
CA SER A 647 39.87 13.03 23.61
C SER A 647 39.86 14.33 22.83
N GLY A 648 40.29 14.29 21.56
CA GLY A 648 40.27 15.45 20.67
C GLY A 648 41.07 16.65 21.16
N GLY A 649 42.23 16.43 21.78
CA GLY A 649 43.10 17.49 22.31
C GLY A 649 42.66 18.05 23.68
N ILE A 650 41.53 17.60 24.22
CA ILE A 650 40.99 18.04 25.51
C ILE A 650 41.23 16.95 26.55
N LEU A 651 41.76 17.36 27.70
CA LEU A 651 41.98 16.48 28.84
C LEU A 651 40.78 16.50 29.77
N TYR A 652 40.23 15.34 30.07
CA TYR A 652 39.08 15.16 30.96
C TYR A 652 39.49 14.48 32.26
N VAL A 653 38.92 14.96 33.36
CA VAL A 653 39.04 14.39 34.71
C VAL A 653 37.63 14.13 35.23
N ARG A 654 37.27 12.85 35.36
CA ARG A 654 36.05 12.43 36.06
C ARG A 654 36.37 12.27 37.54
N ASN A 655 35.57 12.89 38.40
CA ASN A 655 35.64 12.77 39.86
C ASN A 655 34.28 12.35 40.43
N ALA A 656 34.10 11.06 40.65
CA ALA A 656 32.87 10.48 41.21
C ALA A 656 32.76 10.65 42.74
N ASP A 657 33.85 10.98 43.44
CA ASP A 657 33.83 11.32 44.86
C ASP A 657 33.59 12.83 45.00
N LEU A 658 32.32 13.22 44.84
CA LEU A 658 31.87 14.59 45.00
C LEU A 658 31.83 14.96 46.49
N GLY A 659 32.94 15.50 46.99
CA GLY A 659 33.06 16.13 48.31
C GLY A 659 33.45 17.61 48.21
N ALA A 660 33.35 18.38 49.30
CA ALA A 660 33.63 19.82 49.32
C ALA A 660 35.11 20.22 49.06
N GLN A 661 35.95 19.31 48.55
CA GLN A 661 37.38 19.52 48.37
C GLN A 661 37.70 19.86 46.92
N GLN A 662 38.35 21.01 46.71
CA GLN A 662 38.99 21.37 45.45
C GLN A 662 40.26 20.52 45.29
N GLY A 663 40.48 19.98 44.10
CA GLY A 663 41.69 19.24 43.73
C GLY A 663 42.63 20.05 42.84
N GLU A 664 43.71 19.41 42.39
CA GLU A 664 44.70 19.97 41.48
C GLU A 664 45.04 18.96 40.37
N ILE A 665 45.15 19.44 39.14
CA ILE A 665 45.68 18.68 38.00
C ILE A 665 47.05 19.23 37.61
N GLN A 666 47.99 18.34 37.32
CA GLN A 666 49.33 18.64 36.86
C GLN A 666 49.67 17.75 35.66
N VAL A 667 50.18 18.32 34.58
CA VAL A 667 50.67 17.56 33.42
C VAL A 667 52.18 17.70 33.34
N PHE A 668 52.88 16.59 33.15
CA PHE A 668 54.33 16.53 33.03
C PHE A 668 54.70 15.93 31.68
N ASP A 669 55.79 16.41 31.08
CA ASP A 669 56.42 15.72 29.95
C ASP A 669 57.12 14.42 30.40
N MET A 670 57.68 13.66 29.46
CA MET A 670 58.39 12.41 29.76
C MET A 670 59.73 12.62 30.49
N LEU A 671 60.24 13.85 30.56
CA LEU A 671 61.43 14.22 31.33
C LEU A 671 61.06 14.65 32.77
N GLY A 672 59.77 14.71 33.10
CA GLY A 672 59.26 15.12 34.40
C GLY A 672 59.10 16.63 34.57
N GLN A 673 59.25 17.43 33.52
CA GLN A 673 58.98 18.87 33.55
C GLN A 673 57.47 19.11 33.57
N LYS A 674 56.98 19.90 34.53
CA LYS A 674 55.57 20.30 34.60
C LYS A 674 55.26 21.27 33.47
N VAL A 675 54.34 20.89 32.59
CA VAL A 675 53.93 21.67 31.40
C VAL A 675 52.53 22.31 31.55
N PHE A 676 51.72 21.84 32.50
CA PHE A 676 50.41 22.41 32.82
C PHE A 676 50.05 22.19 34.28
N GLN A 677 49.29 23.12 34.87
CA GLN A 677 48.72 22.99 36.20
C GLN A 677 47.42 23.80 36.30
N ASP A 678 46.38 23.22 36.87
CA ASP A 678 45.11 23.91 37.13
C ASP A 678 44.37 23.26 38.32
N LYS A 679 43.26 23.87 38.74
CA LYS A 679 42.37 23.34 39.77
C LYS A 679 41.41 22.32 39.19
N VAL A 680 41.13 21.26 39.96
CA VAL A 680 40.01 20.35 39.74
C VAL A 680 38.85 20.83 40.61
N TYR A 681 37.76 21.24 39.98
CA TYR A 681 36.57 21.70 40.68
C TYR A 681 35.77 20.50 41.20
N ASN A 682 34.95 20.75 42.22
CA ASN A 682 33.98 19.77 42.74
C ASN A 682 32.83 19.59 41.75
N SER A 683 33.15 19.00 40.61
CA SER A 683 32.26 18.64 39.52
C SER A 683 32.54 17.19 39.16
N LEU A 684 31.50 16.48 38.71
CA LEU A 684 31.62 15.09 38.28
C LEU A 684 32.61 14.95 37.13
N LEU A 685 32.69 15.97 36.27
CA LEU A 685 33.59 16.04 35.14
C LEU A 685 34.23 17.43 35.07
N ASN A 686 35.54 17.46 34.86
CA ASN A 686 36.33 18.65 34.60
C ASN A 686 37.05 18.47 33.25
N SER A 687 37.16 19.53 32.46
CA SER A 687 37.81 19.51 31.14
C SER A 687 38.84 20.63 31.01
N TYR A 688 39.98 20.34 30.37
CA TYR A 688 41.08 21.27 30.17
C TYR A 688 41.56 21.23 28.71
N SER A 689 41.46 22.34 28.00
CA SER A 689 42.06 22.50 26.67
C SER A 689 43.52 22.91 26.83
N ILE A 690 44.44 21.98 26.54
CA ILE A 690 45.88 22.18 26.75
C ILE A 690 46.58 22.09 25.39
N ASN A 691 47.27 23.15 24.99
CA ASN A 691 48.01 23.19 23.73
C ASN A 691 49.39 22.56 23.91
N LEU A 692 49.48 21.23 23.75
CA LEU A 692 50.73 20.48 23.85
C LEU A 692 51.11 19.87 22.49
N PRO A 693 52.41 19.78 22.15
CA PRO A 693 52.87 18.99 21.02
C PRO A 693 52.45 17.52 21.12
N MET A 694 52.30 16.84 19.98
CA MET A 694 51.96 15.42 19.95
C MET A 694 53.02 14.61 20.69
N GLY A 695 52.60 13.86 21.71
CA GLY A 695 53.53 13.12 22.57
C GLY A 695 52.86 12.51 23.78
N TYR A 696 53.58 11.62 24.47
CA TYR A 696 53.12 11.08 25.75
C TYR A 696 53.40 12.06 26.89
N TYR A 697 52.42 12.23 27.76
CA TYR A 697 52.49 13.04 28.96
C TYR A 697 52.02 12.24 30.18
N LEU A 698 52.53 12.58 31.35
CA LEU A 698 52.05 12.07 32.63
C LEU A 698 51.09 13.08 33.24
N VAL A 699 49.82 12.69 33.38
CA VAL A 699 48.80 13.51 34.03
C VAL A 699 48.62 13.03 35.45
N ARG A 700 48.90 13.90 36.42
CA ARG A 700 48.64 13.68 37.84
C ARG A 700 47.43 14.50 38.26
N VAL A 701 46.48 13.86 38.93
CA VAL A 701 45.35 14.52 39.57
C VAL A 701 45.37 14.21 41.05
N ILE A 702 45.16 15.23 41.88
CA ILE A 702 45.09 15.14 43.34
C ILE A 702 43.72 15.69 43.74
N SER A 703 42.90 14.91 44.45
CA SER A 703 41.62 15.37 44.99
C SER A 703 41.44 14.80 46.40
N GLY A 704 41.53 15.66 47.40
CA GLY A 704 41.55 15.27 48.81
C GLY A 704 42.68 14.29 49.15
N ASN A 705 42.32 13.12 49.68
CA ASN A 705 43.26 12.04 50.00
C ASN A 705 43.52 11.08 48.83
N THR A 706 42.92 11.31 47.67
CA THR A 706 43.09 10.48 46.49
C THR A 706 43.99 11.17 45.48
N PHE A 707 44.87 10.40 44.83
CA PHE A 707 45.64 10.89 43.70
C PHE A 707 45.73 9.81 42.62
N LEU A 708 45.71 10.22 41.36
CA LEU A 708 45.86 9.36 40.19
C LEU A 708 46.98 9.92 39.32
N THR A 709 47.90 9.09 38.87
CA THR A 709 48.84 9.45 37.79
C THR A 709 48.61 8.52 36.61
N LYS A 710 48.34 9.09 35.43
CA LYS A 710 48.05 8.32 34.22
C LYS A 710 48.88 8.85 33.05
N LYS A 711 49.44 7.93 32.25
CA LYS A 711 50.08 8.27 30.98
C LYS A 711 48.99 8.48 29.93
N VAL A 712 49.05 9.61 29.23
CA VAL A 712 48.07 10.01 28.22
C VAL A 712 48.81 10.48 26.97
N LEU A 713 48.29 10.14 25.79
CA LEU A 713 48.79 10.66 24.51
C LEU A 713 47.99 11.93 24.19
N PHE A 714 48.67 13.04 23.95
CA PHE A 714 48.05 14.27 23.47
C PHE A 714 48.04 14.35 21.95
#